data_AF-A0A8H3M270-F1
#
_entry.id   AF-A0A8H3M270-F1
#
_cell.length_a   1.000
_cell.length_b   1.000
_cell.length_c   1.000
_cell.angle_alpha   90.00
_cell.angle_beta   90.00
_cell.angle_gamma   90.00
#
_symmetry.space_group_name_H-M   'P 1'
#
loop_
_entity.id
_entity.type
_entity.pdbx_description
1 polymer ?
#
loop_
_entity_poly.entity_id
_entity_poly.type
_entity_poly.pdbx_seq_one_letter_code
_entity_poly.pdbx_strand_id
1 'polypeptide(L)'
;MELVNANDNEFFDPTPRLKSSPVPILFISFNELDKNCIYCGEEYTQTIIYGQKYCKKCLLCYLTNITGNNLYLDVYLFTKDLECNKHEISISKVPQNIQESCRNCLIILCFKQIIGYYQLRFNILDNLYDNVFECVKYCRLCGKLLYQRTNHDAITFKLCSNCYLISSGYIESNLTKKLISIIYLPWWENTSVCYCFEKLIFSSDSQKYCENCFTLFIGCRYCLTTNIVFGITSQSQCKKCKRITPIIFDITKTISINSGNSVLDDFLLNMRSYQLNIAKFADNVKNIDEYFVPFKLCTDSLHNKYNSQGRLMKYMPYSQFTNVKEIAEGGSSIVYRANIYDTRSSVVALKRFKNSQYAKKYLLSELKSSYHCCKNNILNKIINTLGFTKDPKLNDYIIVMQYASGGDLHNYLQKEFTEIKWNKKTRIVDAISFGLEVFHNANFIHRDFHSGNILVNFTLNYDNRYKIGDLGLSQSASDTSSDNEIYGVIPYIAPEIFKGVEHDIHLILKIIDGERPKITEDTPECYANLMKSCWDPDPKKRPSISDIYEIYVKWHLYHFDVNYFNQAELKRKELIGSEKLGPEFSGKPHPKAIYTSRSLNSYISKCSSINFSSNTYISKELDFDIDIESGTNVLETKRNIEELNINFCENKVKIGKRIKISSK
;
A
#
# COMPACT_ATOMS: atom_id res chain seq x y z
N MET A 1 -8.44 -37.25 -0.65
CA MET A 1 -8.23 -36.60 0.66
C MET A 1 -9.49 -35.79 0.91
N GLU A 2 -10.40 -36.28 1.75
CA GLU A 2 -11.63 -35.55 2.08
C GLU A 2 -11.30 -34.30 2.89
N LEU A 3 -11.95 -33.20 2.52
CA LEU A 3 -11.91 -31.92 3.20
C LEU A 3 -12.39 -32.08 4.63
N VAL A 4 -11.57 -31.72 5.62
CA VAL A 4 -12.12 -31.17 6.86
C VAL A 4 -12.59 -29.77 6.49
N ASN A 5 -13.91 -29.63 6.33
CA ASN A 5 -14.58 -28.37 6.10
C ASN A 5 -14.14 -27.35 7.16
N ALA A 6 -14.03 -26.09 6.75
CA ALA A 6 -13.69 -24.94 7.58
C ALA A 6 -14.69 -24.65 8.73
N ASN A 7 -15.64 -25.56 9.00
CA ASN A 7 -16.59 -25.51 10.10
C ASN A 7 -16.28 -26.51 11.22
N ASP A 8 -15.42 -27.53 11.01
CA ASP A 8 -15.01 -28.47 12.07
C ASP A 8 -13.66 -28.05 12.67
N ASN A 9 -13.63 -26.85 13.25
CA ASN A 9 -12.43 -26.24 13.82
C ASN A 9 -11.91 -26.94 15.11
N GLU A 10 -12.64 -27.93 15.63
CA GLU A 10 -12.32 -28.61 16.90
C GLU A 10 -11.16 -29.63 16.77
N PHE A 11 -11.02 -30.31 15.61
CA PHE A 11 -10.15 -31.49 15.48
C PHE A 11 -8.82 -31.29 14.72
N PHE A 12 -8.48 -30.06 14.29
CA PHE A 12 -7.20 -29.83 13.61
C PHE A 12 -5.99 -29.95 14.56
N ASP A 13 -5.11 -30.92 14.29
CA ASP A 13 -3.77 -31.04 14.88
C ASP A 13 -2.69 -30.83 13.81
N PRO A 14 -1.81 -29.81 13.92
CA PRO A 14 -0.74 -29.57 12.96
C PRO A 14 0.29 -30.70 12.86
N THR A 15 0.48 -31.51 13.90
CA THR A 15 1.46 -32.62 13.91
C THR A 15 0.86 -33.89 14.52
N PRO A 16 -0.17 -34.50 13.90
CA PRO A 16 -1.04 -35.49 14.55
C PRO A 16 -0.30 -36.75 15.06
N ARG A 17 0.89 -37.02 14.55
CA ARG A 17 1.73 -38.16 14.94
C ARG A 17 2.71 -37.87 16.09
N LEU A 18 2.77 -36.62 16.56
CA LEU A 18 3.58 -36.20 17.70
C LEU A 18 2.66 -35.86 18.88
N LYS A 19 3.13 -36.09 20.11
CA LYS A 19 2.46 -35.57 21.31
C LYS A 19 3.00 -34.18 21.64
N SER A 20 2.20 -33.39 22.38
CA SER A 20 2.73 -32.17 22.99
C SER A 20 3.69 -32.55 24.11
N SER A 21 4.81 -31.85 24.23
CA SER A 21 5.77 -32.09 25.29
C SER A 21 5.17 -31.72 26.65
N PRO A 22 5.45 -32.47 27.73
CA PRO A 22 5.02 -32.11 29.07
C PRO A 22 5.79 -30.90 29.63
N VAL A 23 7.00 -30.63 29.12
CA VAL A 23 7.86 -29.52 29.53
C VAL A 23 8.22 -28.62 28.34
N PRO A 24 8.52 -27.33 28.55
CA PRO A 24 8.94 -26.44 27.48
C PRO A 24 10.23 -26.91 26.78
N ILE A 25 10.27 -26.79 25.45
CA ILE A 25 11.44 -27.07 24.62
C ILE A 25 12.28 -25.78 24.51
N LEU A 26 13.28 -25.68 25.40
CA LEU A 26 14.11 -24.48 25.58
C LEU A 26 15.44 -24.54 24.82
N PHE A 27 15.81 -25.69 24.27
CA PHE A 27 17.11 -25.87 23.62
C PHE A 27 17.18 -25.31 22.19
N ILE A 28 16.14 -24.66 21.68
CA ILE A 28 16.08 -24.08 20.32
C ILE A 28 15.79 -22.59 20.43
N SER A 29 16.47 -21.74 19.67
CA SER A 29 16.11 -20.31 19.61
C SER A 29 14.97 -20.05 18.62
N PHE A 30 14.17 -19.00 18.88
CA PHE A 30 13.20 -18.47 17.91
C PHE A 30 13.80 -17.46 16.94
N ASN A 31 15.09 -17.13 17.14
CA ASN A 31 15.91 -16.30 16.29
C ASN A 31 17.10 -17.10 15.76
N GLU A 32 17.13 -17.37 14.46
CA GLU A 32 18.25 -18.06 13.80
C GLU A 32 19.60 -17.34 13.96
N LEU A 33 19.61 -16.02 14.23
CA LEU A 33 20.81 -15.22 14.38
C LEU A 33 21.47 -15.36 15.76
N ASP A 34 20.78 -15.92 16.75
CA ASP A 34 21.36 -16.08 18.09
C ASP A 34 22.58 -17.01 18.03
N LYS A 35 23.67 -16.59 18.68
CA LYS A 35 24.90 -17.37 18.82
C LYS A 35 24.90 -18.21 20.08
N ASN A 36 24.40 -17.63 21.18
CA ASN A 36 24.42 -18.25 22.50
C ASN A 36 23.00 -18.55 22.96
N CYS A 37 22.85 -19.61 23.74
CA CYS A 37 21.59 -20.02 24.32
C CYS A 37 21.10 -18.99 25.34
N ILE A 38 19.91 -18.45 25.10
CA ILE A 38 19.28 -17.44 25.96
C ILE A 38 18.95 -17.95 27.38
N TYR A 39 19.02 -19.26 27.63
CA TYR A 39 18.71 -19.86 28.93
C TYR A 39 19.94 -20.23 29.75
N CYS A 40 21.00 -20.74 29.12
CA CYS A 40 22.18 -21.23 29.83
C CYS A 40 23.49 -20.52 29.45
N GLY A 41 23.47 -19.62 28.46
CA GLY A 41 24.64 -18.86 28.01
C GLY A 41 25.60 -19.59 27.07
N GLU A 42 25.52 -20.92 26.98
CA GLU A 42 26.38 -21.75 26.13
C GLU A 42 26.17 -21.47 24.63
N GLU A 43 27.21 -21.61 23.83
CA GLU A 43 27.10 -21.49 22.37
C GLU A 43 26.15 -22.56 21.79
N TYR A 44 25.34 -22.16 20.81
CA TYR A 44 24.48 -23.07 20.08
C TYR A 44 25.31 -24.01 19.19
N THR A 45 25.06 -25.31 19.28
CA THR A 45 25.59 -26.32 18.37
C THR A 45 24.75 -26.37 17.10
N GLN A 46 25.36 -26.63 15.94
CA GLN A 46 24.64 -26.85 14.69
C GLN A 46 24.44 -28.34 14.41
N THR A 47 23.30 -28.70 13.84
CA THR A 47 23.06 -30.03 13.29
C THR A 47 23.90 -30.24 12.02
N ILE A 48 24.24 -31.50 11.72
CA ILE A 48 25.00 -31.84 10.51
C ILE A 48 24.22 -31.42 9.25
N ILE A 49 22.93 -31.73 9.24
CA ILE A 49 22.06 -31.47 8.11
C ILE A 49 21.32 -30.17 8.37
N TYR A 50 21.40 -29.26 7.39
CA TYR A 50 20.74 -27.95 7.38
C TYR A 50 21.22 -26.91 8.41
N GLY A 51 22.24 -27.21 9.23
CA GLY A 51 22.86 -26.23 10.13
C GLY A 51 21.93 -25.67 11.21
N GLN A 52 20.95 -26.46 11.67
CA GLN A 52 19.96 -26.02 12.64
C GLN A 52 20.62 -25.85 14.01
N LYS A 53 20.39 -24.70 14.65
CA LYS A 53 20.99 -24.39 15.95
C LYS A 53 20.20 -25.00 17.11
N TYR A 54 20.89 -25.68 18.01
CA TYR A 54 20.34 -26.23 19.25
C TYR A 54 21.37 -26.23 20.39
N CYS A 55 20.92 -26.05 21.63
CA CYS A 55 21.78 -26.02 22.79
C CYS A 55 21.93 -27.42 23.37
N LYS A 56 23.13 -27.99 23.32
CA LYS A 56 23.41 -29.34 23.81
C LYS A 56 23.08 -29.51 25.30
N LYS A 57 23.47 -28.55 26.15
CA LYS A 57 23.21 -28.56 27.60
C LYS A 57 21.71 -28.55 27.90
N CYS A 58 20.96 -27.63 27.29
CA CYS A 58 19.51 -27.56 27.49
C CYS A 58 18.77 -28.76 26.90
N LEU A 59 19.27 -29.35 25.80
CA LEU A 59 18.71 -30.59 25.25
C LEU A 59 18.88 -31.74 26.25
N LEU A 60 20.06 -31.90 26.84
CA LEU A 60 20.29 -32.91 27.87
C LEU A 60 19.35 -32.73 29.08
N CYS A 61 19.17 -31.48 29.54
CA CYS A 61 18.23 -31.16 30.61
C CYS A 61 16.77 -31.45 30.22
N TYR A 62 16.40 -31.19 28.97
CA TYR A 62 15.07 -31.53 28.46
C TYR A 62 14.84 -33.04 28.50
N LEU A 63 15.80 -33.84 28.03
CA LEU A 63 15.72 -35.29 27.97
C LEU A 63 15.65 -35.96 29.35
N THR A 64 16.26 -35.36 30.37
CA THR A 64 16.15 -35.85 31.76
C THR A 64 14.77 -35.57 32.37
N ASN A 65 14.08 -34.54 31.89
CA ASN A 65 12.81 -34.07 32.46
C ASN A 65 11.58 -34.64 31.76
N ILE A 66 11.73 -35.27 30.59
CA ILE A 66 10.63 -35.99 29.92
C ILE A 66 10.59 -37.45 30.37
N THR A 67 9.43 -37.91 30.83
CA THR A 67 9.19 -39.30 31.26
C THR A 67 8.24 -40.01 30.28
N GLY A 68 8.52 -41.28 29.96
CA GLY A 68 7.69 -42.14 29.10
C GLY A 68 8.11 -42.20 27.62
N ASN A 69 7.54 -43.17 26.87
CA ASN A 69 7.93 -43.52 25.49
C ASN A 69 7.19 -42.71 24.40
N ASN A 70 6.58 -41.58 24.75
CA ASN A 70 5.85 -40.76 23.76
C ASN A 70 6.81 -40.00 22.84
N LEU A 71 6.44 -39.92 21.55
CA LEU A 71 7.20 -39.18 20.56
C LEU A 71 6.83 -37.69 20.57
N TYR A 72 7.67 -36.86 21.19
CA TYR A 72 7.49 -35.40 21.27
C TYR A 72 8.25 -34.63 20.19
N LEU A 73 9.36 -35.20 19.72
CA LEU A 73 10.27 -34.58 18.76
C LEU A 73 10.53 -35.51 17.58
N ASP A 74 10.48 -34.97 16.37
CA ASP A 74 10.90 -35.67 15.16
C ASP A 74 12.36 -35.31 14.83
N VAL A 75 13.29 -36.15 15.32
CA VAL A 75 14.74 -35.89 15.27
C VAL A 75 15.47 -37.03 14.58
N TYR A 76 16.13 -36.76 13.46
CA TYR A 76 16.95 -37.76 12.78
C TYR A 76 18.31 -37.84 13.47
N LEU A 77 18.74 -39.07 13.75
CA LEU A 77 19.93 -39.36 14.54
C LEU A 77 20.89 -40.24 13.74
N PHE A 78 22.17 -40.06 13.98
CA PHE A 78 23.23 -40.91 13.48
C PHE A 78 24.13 -41.33 14.64
N THR A 79 24.39 -42.62 14.76
CA THR A 79 25.33 -43.15 15.74
C THR A 79 26.65 -43.37 15.02
N LYS A 80 27.72 -42.72 15.48
CA LYS A 80 29.06 -42.98 14.94
C LYS A 80 29.60 -44.23 15.63
N ASP A 81 30.11 -45.19 14.86
CA ASP A 81 30.84 -46.35 15.38
C ASP A 81 32.09 -45.86 16.12
N LEU A 82 31.93 -45.65 17.42
CA LEU A 82 33.01 -45.45 18.36
C LEU A 82 32.83 -46.54 19.40
N GLU A 83 33.93 -47.22 19.74
CA GLU A 83 34.03 -48.24 20.79
C GLU A 83 33.53 -47.66 22.13
N CYS A 84 32.22 -47.66 22.29
CA CYS A 84 31.55 -47.20 23.48
C CYS A 84 31.43 -48.41 24.38
N ASN A 85 32.29 -48.48 25.39
CA ASN A 85 32.38 -49.58 26.37
C ASN A 85 31.11 -49.83 27.21
N LYS A 86 29.98 -49.18 26.87
CA LYS A 86 28.66 -49.33 27.50
C LYS A 86 27.63 -50.10 26.65
N HIS A 87 27.99 -50.60 25.46
CA HIS A 87 27.08 -51.42 24.66
C HIS A 87 27.70 -52.76 24.29
N GLU A 88 27.01 -53.85 24.63
CA GLU A 88 27.01 -55.02 23.75
C GLU A 88 26.28 -54.63 22.46
N ILE A 89 26.98 -54.87 21.36
CA ILE A 89 26.72 -54.34 20.05
C ILE A 89 25.44 -54.98 19.45
N SER A 90 24.38 -54.18 19.28
CA SER A 90 23.29 -54.49 18.35
C SER A 90 23.35 -53.50 17.19
N ILE A 91 24.14 -53.83 16.16
CA ILE A 91 24.34 -53.07 14.91
C ILE A 91 23.04 -52.89 14.08
N SER A 92 21.92 -53.51 14.47
CA SER A 92 20.73 -53.60 13.60
C SER A 92 19.57 -52.69 13.94
N LYS A 93 19.65 -51.85 14.99
CA LYS A 93 18.54 -50.96 15.38
C LYS A 93 18.96 -49.50 15.44
N VAL A 94 18.53 -48.71 14.45
CA VAL A 94 18.53 -47.25 14.51
C VAL A 94 17.69 -46.83 15.74
N PRO A 95 18.23 -46.05 16.69
CA PRO A 95 17.50 -45.68 17.90
C PRO A 95 16.18 -44.98 17.58
N GLN A 96 15.08 -45.44 18.17
CA GLN A 96 13.73 -44.92 17.88
C GLN A 96 13.39 -43.68 18.72
N ASN A 97 14.18 -43.35 19.73
CA ASN A 97 14.06 -42.14 20.54
C ASN A 97 15.44 -41.64 20.99
N ILE A 98 15.63 -40.31 21.17
CA ILE A 98 16.85 -39.73 21.72
C ILE A 98 17.18 -40.32 23.11
N GLN A 99 16.16 -40.73 23.87
CA GLN A 99 16.32 -41.34 25.20
C GLN A 99 16.95 -42.74 25.17
N GLU A 100 16.90 -43.46 24.05
CA GLU A 100 17.39 -44.84 23.91
C GLU A 100 18.89 -44.91 23.56
N SER A 101 19.58 -43.77 23.47
CA SER A 101 20.94 -43.70 22.91
C SER A 101 21.98 -43.21 23.92
N CYS A 102 23.22 -43.70 23.81
CA CYS A 102 24.34 -43.18 24.59
C CYS A 102 24.56 -41.69 24.29
N ARG A 103 24.46 -40.85 25.33
CA ARG A 103 24.56 -39.38 25.27
C ARG A 103 25.88 -38.86 24.68
N ASN A 104 26.92 -39.69 24.61
CA ASN A 104 28.24 -39.34 24.09
C ASN A 104 28.48 -39.78 22.63
N CYS A 105 27.67 -40.69 22.09
CA CYS A 105 27.87 -41.28 20.75
C CYS A 105 26.83 -40.81 19.72
N LEU A 106 25.79 -40.10 20.18
CA LEU A 106 24.68 -39.65 19.36
C LEU A 106 25.00 -38.35 18.63
N ILE A 107 24.87 -38.37 17.31
CA ILE A 107 24.97 -37.18 16.46
C ILE A 107 23.57 -36.82 15.95
N ILE A 108 23.16 -35.58 16.16
CA ILE A 108 21.87 -35.08 15.66
C ILE A 108 22.05 -34.63 14.21
N LEU A 109 21.38 -35.34 13.31
CA LEU A 109 21.39 -35.04 11.89
C LEU A 109 20.52 -33.81 11.60
N CYS A 110 19.24 -33.83 11.98
CA CYS A 110 18.33 -32.69 11.90
C CYS A 110 17.08 -32.88 12.76
N PHE A 111 16.38 -31.78 13.02
CA PHE A 111 15.03 -31.73 13.58
C PHE A 111 14.05 -31.40 12.45
N LYS A 112 12.97 -32.17 12.27
CA LYS A 112 11.96 -31.86 11.26
C LYS A 112 10.99 -30.75 11.68
N GLN A 113 10.85 -30.49 12.98
CA GLN A 113 10.03 -29.37 13.48
C GLN A 113 10.75 -28.01 13.41
N ILE A 114 11.99 -27.92 12.93
CA ILE A 114 12.74 -26.66 12.78
C ILE A 114 13.05 -26.49 11.29
N ILE A 115 12.91 -25.30 10.71
CA ILE A 115 13.31 -25.11 9.31
C ILE A 115 14.83 -25.13 9.19
N GLY A 116 15.31 -25.82 8.16
CA GLY A 116 16.66 -25.71 7.66
C GLY A 116 16.73 -24.83 6.41
N TYR A 117 17.51 -23.75 6.42
CA TYR A 117 17.58 -22.78 5.30
C TYR A 117 18.70 -23.06 4.29
N TYR A 118 19.62 -23.97 4.61
CA TYR A 118 20.74 -24.30 3.73
C TYR A 118 20.45 -25.56 2.92
N GLN A 119 20.59 -25.50 1.60
CA GLN A 119 20.74 -26.72 0.79
C GLN A 119 22.13 -27.31 1.07
N LEU A 120 22.20 -28.59 1.42
CA LEU A 120 23.46 -29.31 1.52
C LEU A 120 24.07 -29.47 0.13
N ARG A 121 25.26 -28.87 -0.08
CA ARG A 121 26.12 -29.16 -1.23
C ARG A 121 27.07 -30.30 -0.88
N PHE A 122 27.21 -31.25 -1.79
CA PHE A 122 27.74 -32.60 -1.55
C PHE A 122 29.19 -32.69 -1.11
N ASN A 123 30.02 -31.71 -1.48
CA ASN A 123 31.47 -31.71 -1.22
C ASN A 123 31.87 -31.75 0.28
N ILE A 124 30.92 -31.74 1.22
CA ILE A 124 31.15 -31.70 2.68
C ILE A 124 30.92 -33.07 3.35
N LEU A 125 30.24 -34.03 2.69
CA LEU A 125 29.76 -35.27 3.34
C LEU A 125 30.05 -36.58 2.59
N ASP A 126 30.97 -36.61 1.62
CA ASP A 126 31.16 -37.76 0.71
C ASP A 126 31.23 -39.14 1.41
N ASN A 127 31.85 -39.23 2.59
CA ASN A 127 31.96 -40.49 3.35
C ASN A 127 30.72 -40.89 4.18
N LEU A 128 29.75 -40.00 4.34
CA LEU A 128 28.51 -40.21 5.12
C LEU A 128 27.25 -40.13 4.26
N TYR A 129 27.38 -39.85 2.97
CA TYR A 129 26.27 -39.54 2.08
C TYR A 129 25.22 -40.65 2.03
N ASP A 130 25.62 -41.90 1.72
CA ASP A 130 24.66 -43.01 1.61
C ASP A 130 23.94 -43.26 2.94
N ASN A 131 24.65 -43.19 4.05
CA ASN A 131 24.08 -43.36 5.40
C ASN A 131 23.07 -42.25 5.72
N VAL A 132 23.41 -41.00 5.43
CA VAL A 132 22.52 -39.86 5.65
C VAL A 132 21.32 -39.91 4.71
N PHE A 133 21.53 -40.26 3.44
CA PHE A 133 20.47 -40.39 2.45
C PHE A 133 19.45 -41.45 2.88
N GLU A 134 19.90 -42.65 3.22
CA GLU A 134 19.01 -43.72 3.69
C GLU A 134 18.27 -43.31 4.97
N CYS A 135 18.90 -42.55 5.87
CA CYS A 135 18.21 -42.00 7.04
C CYS A 135 17.06 -41.08 6.63
N VAL A 136 17.25 -40.14 5.70
CA VAL A 136 16.24 -39.10 5.37
C VAL A 136 15.28 -39.47 4.23
N LYS A 137 15.51 -40.60 3.56
CA LYS A 137 14.76 -41.11 2.41
C LYS A 137 13.27 -41.28 2.70
N TYR A 138 12.94 -41.72 3.92
CA TYR A 138 11.57 -41.96 4.36
C TYR A 138 11.16 -41.00 5.47
N CYS A 139 9.88 -40.65 5.52
CA CYS A 139 9.29 -40.01 6.67
C CYS A 139 9.28 -40.97 7.84
N ARG A 140 9.98 -40.65 8.93
CA ARG A 140 10.05 -41.50 10.12
C ARG A 140 8.69 -41.74 10.77
N LEU A 141 7.78 -40.77 10.66
CA LEU A 141 6.48 -40.80 11.34
C LEU A 141 5.47 -41.73 10.64
N CYS A 142 5.56 -41.92 9.32
CA CYS A 142 4.57 -42.70 8.56
C CYS A 142 5.15 -43.67 7.52
N GLY A 143 6.47 -43.69 7.34
CA GLY A 143 7.15 -44.56 6.37
C GLY A 143 7.05 -44.11 4.90
N LYS A 144 6.38 -42.99 4.59
CA LYS A 144 6.23 -42.52 3.20
C LYS A 144 7.57 -42.08 2.61
N LEU A 145 7.82 -42.43 1.35
CA LEU A 145 9.01 -42.03 0.61
C LEU A 145 9.01 -40.50 0.40
N LEU A 146 10.13 -39.84 0.66
CA LEU A 146 10.32 -38.38 0.49
C LEU A 146 11.34 -38.02 -0.60
N TYR A 147 12.30 -38.91 -0.85
CA TYR A 147 13.34 -38.73 -1.86
C TYR A 147 13.46 -39.96 -2.74
N GLN A 148 13.62 -39.73 -4.04
CA GLN A 148 14.03 -40.73 -5.01
C GLN A 148 15.50 -40.44 -5.36
N ARG A 149 16.31 -41.49 -5.54
CA ARG A 149 17.73 -41.33 -5.84
C ARG A 149 17.86 -40.85 -7.29
N THR A 150 18.15 -39.56 -7.47
CA THR A 150 18.51 -38.95 -8.76
C THR A 150 20.00 -38.61 -8.76
N ASN A 151 20.65 -38.70 -9.92
CA ASN A 151 22.07 -38.35 -10.05
C ASN A 151 22.21 -36.82 -9.84
N HIS A 152 22.73 -36.42 -8.68
CA HIS A 152 23.23 -35.06 -8.33
C HIS A 152 22.31 -33.99 -7.71
N ASP A 153 21.15 -34.29 -7.12
CA ASP A 153 20.31 -33.23 -6.49
C ASP A 153 20.50 -33.07 -4.98
N ALA A 154 20.93 -31.88 -4.54
CA ALA A 154 21.07 -31.48 -3.14
C ALA A 154 19.89 -31.93 -2.25
N ILE A 155 20.20 -32.51 -1.07
CA ILE A 155 19.17 -32.94 -0.11
C ILE A 155 18.44 -31.70 0.43
N THR A 156 17.32 -31.34 -0.19
CA THR A 156 16.49 -30.17 0.17
C THR A 156 15.57 -30.51 1.33
N PHE A 157 15.38 -29.64 2.33
CA PHE A 157 14.50 -29.92 3.47
C PHE A 157 13.04 -30.15 3.07
N LYS A 158 12.49 -31.35 3.37
CA LYS A 158 11.10 -31.74 3.08
C LYS A 158 10.36 -32.18 4.35
N LEU A 159 9.07 -31.81 4.43
CA LEU A 159 8.10 -32.31 5.40
C LEU A 159 7.03 -33.16 4.71
N CYS A 160 6.66 -34.29 5.33
CA CYS A 160 5.61 -35.15 4.83
C CYS A 160 4.24 -34.51 5.04
N SER A 161 3.46 -34.36 3.96
CA SER A 161 2.11 -33.76 4.01
C SER A 161 1.13 -34.54 4.90
N ASN A 162 1.34 -35.84 5.11
CA ASN A 162 0.50 -36.67 5.99
C ASN A 162 0.82 -36.53 7.49
N CYS A 163 1.97 -35.93 7.84
CA CYS A 163 2.45 -35.85 9.22
C CYS A 163 2.58 -34.42 9.73
N TYR A 164 2.67 -33.46 8.80
CA TYR A 164 2.78 -32.03 9.06
C TYR A 164 1.66 -31.35 8.30
N LEU A 165 0.64 -30.91 9.03
CA LEU A 165 -0.56 -30.30 8.48
C LEU A 165 -0.52 -28.80 8.65
N ILE A 166 -0.84 -28.06 7.60
CA ILE A 166 -0.97 -26.61 7.61
C ILE A 166 -2.45 -26.28 7.55
N SER A 167 -2.86 -25.29 8.34
CA SER A 167 -4.21 -24.73 8.26
C SER A 167 -4.13 -23.22 8.22
N SER A 168 -5.19 -22.60 7.71
CA SER A 168 -5.36 -21.16 7.69
C SER A 168 -6.82 -20.82 7.90
N GLY A 169 -7.10 -19.62 8.41
CA GLY A 169 -8.45 -19.18 8.66
C GLY A 169 -8.50 -17.76 9.18
N TYR A 170 -9.68 -17.33 9.61
CA TYR A 170 -9.88 -16.04 10.24
C TYR A 170 -10.10 -16.21 11.74
N ILE A 171 -9.59 -15.26 12.52
CA ILE A 171 -9.91 -15.12 13.94
C ILE A 171 -10.35 -13.68 14.20
N GLU A 172 -11.18 -13.47 15.21
CA GLU A 172 -11.51 -12.12 15.67
C GLU A 172 -10.38 -11.59 16.55
N SER A 173 -9.88 -10.40 16.24
CA SER A 173 -8.92 -9.71 17.10
C SER A 173 -9.58 -9.34 18.43
N ASN A 174 -9.00 -9.80 19.54
CA ASN A 174 -9.45 -9.37 20.86
C ASN A 174 -9.21 -7.86 21.13
N LEU A 175 -8.33 -7.22 20.35
CA LEU A 175 -8.00 -5.80 20.47
C LEU A 175 -8.91 -4.91 19.61
N THR A 176 -9.10 -5.27 18.34
CA THR A 176 -9.81 -4.40 17.37
C THR A 176 -11.20 -4.89 17.01
N LYS A 177 -11.60 -6.09 17.44
CA LYS A 177 -12.86 -6.76 17.05
C LYS A 177 -13.00 -7.01 15.54
N LYS A 178 -11.91 -6.85 14.78
CA LYS A 178 -11.86 -7.11 13.34
C LYS A 178 -11.44 -8.56 13.09
N LEU A 179 -11.97 -9.15 12.01
CA LEU A 179 -11.49 -10.43 11.50
C LEU A 179 -10.09 -10.25 10.90
N ILE A 180 -9.14 -11.04 11.37
CA ILE A 180 -7.74 -11.07 10.92
C ILE A 180 -7.37 -12.48 10.45
N SER A 181 -6.53 -12.56 9.42
CA SER A 181 -6.07 -13.85 8.88
C SER A 181 -5.03 -14.48 9.79
N ILE A 182 -5.07 -15.80 9.93
CA ILE A 182 -4.09 -16.59 10.67
C ILE A 182 -3.67 -17.82 9.86
N ILE A 183 -2.39 -18.19 9.96
CA ILE A 183 -1.84 -19.47 9.50
C ILE A 183 -1.34 -20.25 10.72
N TYR A 184 -1.61 -21.55 10.72
CA TYR A 184 -1.11 -22.51 11.69
C TYR A 184 -0.03 -23.36 11.01
N LEU A 185 1.23 -23.10 11.35
CA LEU A 185 2.38 -23.83 10.83
C LEU A 185 2.78 -24.99 11.75
N PRO A 186 3.05 -26.18 11.21
CA PRO A 186 3.44 -27.35 11.99
C PRO A 186 4.94 -27.38 12.36
N TRP A 187 5.65 -26.25 12.22
CA TRP A 187 7.06 -26.11 12.57
C TRP A 187 7.35 -24.81 13.33
N TRP A 188 8.56 -24.74 13.89
CA TRP A 188 9.15 -23.61 14.59
C TRP A 188 9.78 -22.65 13.58
N GLU A 189 9.09 -21.55 13.29
CA GLU A 189 9.53 -20.54 12.32
C GLU A 189 10.54 -19.61 12.98
N ASN A 190 11.84 -19.86 12.80
CA ASN A 190 12.92 -19.13 13.48
C ASN A 190 13.58 -18.03 12.62
N THR A 191 13.00 -17.68 11.46
CA THR A 191 13.48 -16.56 10.61
C THR A 191 13.63 -15.26 11.38
N SER A 192 14.66 -14.49 11.06
CA SER A 192 14.89 -13.14 11.59
C SER A 192 14.26 -12.03 10.74
N VAL A 193 13.73 -12.37 9.57
CA VAL A 193 13.19 -11.45 8.56
C VAL A 193 11.74 -11.79 8.23
N CYS A 194 10.90 -10.77 8.15
CA CYS A 194 9.49 -10.89 7.78
C CYS A 194 9.33 -11.17 6.28
N TYR A 195 8.19 -11.71 5.87
CA TYR A 195 7.83 -11.89 4.45
C TYR A 195 7.72 -10.59 3.64
N CYS A 196 7.75 -9.42 4.29
CA CYS A 196 7.86 -8.11 3.65
C CYS A 196 9.30 -7.57 3.61
N PHE A 197 10.29 -8.43 3.90
CA PHE A 197 11.73 -8.15 3.94
C PHE A 197 12.21 -7.23 5.07
N GLU A 198 11.32 -6.81 5.97
CA GLU A 198 11.68 -6.06 7.17
C GLU A 198 12.19 -6.95 8.29
N LYS A 199 13.13 -6.43 9.09
CA LYS A 199 13.66 -7.13 10.26
C LYS A 199 12.57 -7.32 11.32
N LEU A 200 12.47 -8.52 11.87
CA LEU A 200 11.52 -8.81 12.95
C LEU A 200 12.03 -8.31 14.30
N ILE A 201 11.11 -7.79 15.10
CA ILE A 201 11.35 -7.41 16.50
C ILE A 201 10.87 -8.53 17.40
N PHE A 202 11.74 -8.96 18.31
CA PHE A 202 11.46 -10.03 19.25
C PHE A 202 10.91 -9.44 20.54
N SER A 203 9.71 -9.84 20.94
CA SER A 203 9.10 -9.42 22.19
C SER A 203 9.28 -10.44 23.32
N SER A 204 9.58 -11.69 22.98
CA SER A 204 9.97 -12.74 23.92
C SER A 204 10.77 -13.83 23.18
N ASP A 205 11.15 -14.89 23.91
CA ASP A 205 11.81 -16.05 23.33
C ASP A 205 10.96 -16.84 22.32
N SER A 206 9.67 -16.57 22.20
CA SER A 206 8.72 -17.32 21.36
C SER A 206 7.72 -16.42 20.65
N GLN A 207 7.96 -15.11 20.66
CA GLN A 207 7.12 -14.13 19.98
C GLN A 207 7.98 -13.09 19.28
N LYS A 208 7.62 -12.80 18.04
CA LYS A 208 8.23 -11.75 17.24
C LYS A 208 7.21 -11.14 16.29
N TYR A 209 7.46 -9.92 15.84
CA TYR A 209 6.54 -9.19 14.99
C TYR A 209 7.25 -8.28 14.00
N CYS A 210 6.52 -7.89 12.96
CA CYS A 210 6.96 -6.88 12.00
C CYS A 210 6.26 -5.54 12.28
N GLU A 211 7.01 -4.45 12.48
CA GLU A 211 6.45 -3.10 12.66
C GLU A 211 5.86 -2.50 11.38
N ASN A 212 6.28 -3.00 10.21
CA ASN A 212 5.84 -2.48 8.93
C ASN A 212 4.47 -3.05 8.52
N CYS A 213 4.26 -4.36 8.66
CA CYS A 213 3.02 -5.03 8.23
C CYS A 213 2.20 -5.68 9.37
N PHE A 214 2.62 -5.52 10.62
CA PHE A 214 1.97 -6.11 11.82
C PHE A 214 1.71 -7.60 11.74
N THR A 215 2.57 -8.33 11.03
CA THR A 215 2.55 -9.80 11.10
C THR A 215 3.17 -10.23 12.42
N LEU A 216 2.41 -10.96 13.23
CA LEU A 216 2.84 -11.55 14.49
C LEU A 216 3.19 -13.02 14.26
N PHE A 217 4.28 -13.48 14.85
CA PHE A 217 4.71 -14.88 14.85
C PHE A 217 4.73 -15.36 16.30
N ILE A 218 3.92 -16.36 16.62
CA ILE A 218 3.74 -16.88 17.96
C ILE A 218 4.08 -18.37 17.97
N GLY A 219 5.24 -18.70 18.54
CA GLY A 219 5.71 -20.07 18.71
C GLY A 219 5.14 -20.76 19.94
N CYS A 220 4.81 -22.04 19.84
CA CYS A 220 4.46 -22.88 20.99
C CYS A 220 5.67 -23.73 21.44
N ARG A 221 6.21 -23.42 22.62
CA ARG A 221 7.38 -24.11 23.21
C ARG A 221 7.14 -25.59 23.54
N TYR A 222 5.90 -26.07 23.58
CA TYR A 222 5.56 -27.46 23.87
C TYR A 222 5.37 -28.32 22.63
N CYS A 223 5.08 -27.68 21.48
CA CYS A 223 4.71 -28.37 20.25
C CYS A 223 5.69 -28.10 19.09
N LEU A 224 6.52 -27.05 19.21
CA LEU A 224 7.34 -26.50 18.13
C LEU A 224 6.51 -26.18 16.88
N THR A 225 5.36 -25.56 17.08
CA THR A 225 4.47 -25.05 16.03
C THR A 225 4.44 -23.53 16.07
N THR A 226 4.11 -22.87 14.96
CA THR A 226 4.03 -21.41 14.91
C THR A 226 2.67 -20.95 14.38
N ASN A 227 2.03 -20.04 15.09
CA ASN A 227 0.89 -19.29 14.56
C ASN A 227 1.41 -18.00 13.94
N ILE A 228 1.03 -17.73 12.69
CA ILE A 228 1.32 -16.45 12.02
C ILE A 228 0.02 -15.69 11.89
N VAL A 229 -0.07 -14.54 12.54
CA VAL A 229 -1.27 -13.69 12.55
C VAL A 229 -0.99 -12.44 11.73
N PHE A 230 -1.82 -12.17 10.74
CA PHE A 230 -1.72 -10.97 9.89
C PHE A 230 -2.61 -9.87 10.45
N GLY A 231 -2.07 -9.14 11.43
CA GLY A 231 -2.77 -8.11 12.19
C GLY A 231 -2.45 -8.19 13.68
N ILE A 232 -3.09 -7.33 14.47
CA ILE A 232 -2.86 -7.24 15.92
C ILE A 232 -3.90 -8.04 16.72
N THR A 233 -3.46 -8.72 17.77
CA THR A 233 -4.32 -9.39 18.77
C THR A 233 -3.57 -9.51 20.10
N SER A 234 -4.29 -9.68 21.21
CA SER A 234 -3.70 -9.76 22.56
C SER A 234 -3.35 -11.19 23.00
N GLN A 235 -3.80 -12.21 22.28
CA GLN A 235 -3.54 -13.61 22.61
C GLN A 235 -3.61 -14.50 21.36
N SER A 236 -2.97 -15.67 21.43
CA SER A 236 -3.06 -16.71 20.41
C SER A 236 -3.12 -18.08 21.07
N GLN A 237 -3.91 -19.00 20.51
CA GLN A 237 -4.02 -20.36 21.03
C GLN A 237 -3.30 -21.35 20.12
N CYS A 238 -2.43 -22.19 20.68
CA CYS A 238 -1.82 -23.28 19.94
C CYS A 238 -2.88 -24.33 19.57
N LYS A 239 -3.07 -24.63 18.28
CA LYS A 239 -4.08 -25.60 17.84
C LYS A 239 -3.86 -27.02 18.37
N LYS A 240 -2.60 -27.41 18.62
CA LYS A 240 -2.23 -28.74 19.12
C LYS A 240 -2.48 -28.92 20.62
N CYS A 241 -1.82 -28.12 21.46
CA CYS A 241 -1.91 -28.29 22.92
C CYS A 241 -2.97 -27.41 23.58
N LYS A 242 -3.70 -26.60 22.81
CA LYS A 242 -4.75 -25.67 23.26
C LYS A 242 -4.31 -24.62 24.31
N ARG A 243 -3.00 -24.55 24.63
CA ARG A 243 -2.43 -23.50 25.48
C ARG A 243 -2.63 -22.14 24.83
N ILE A 244 -3.13 -21.20 25.62
CA ILE A 244 -3.30 -19.79 25.23
C ILE A 244 -2.03 -19.05 25.65
N THR A 245 -1.45 -18.32 24.72
CA THR A 245 -0.27 -17.49 24.94
C THR A 245 -0.69 -16.02 24.86
N PRO A 246 -0.56 -15.24 25.96
CA PRO A 246 -0.69 -13.80 25.91
C PRO A 246 0.39 -13.22 25.00
N ILE A 247 -0.01 -12.33 24.10
CA ILE A 247 0.92 -11.69 23.18
C ILE A 247 1.49 -10.44 23.85
N ILE A 248 2.80 -10.42 24.04
CA ILE A 248 3.54 -9.25 24.48
C ILE A 248 3.76 -8.41 23.23
N PHE A 249 2.76 -7.60 22.87
CA PHE A 249 2.84 -6.64 21.80
C PHE A 249 2.66 -5.26 22.39
N ASP A 250 3.78 -4.55 22.52
CA ASP A 250 3.77 -3.20 23.07
C ASP A 250 3.39 -2.21 21.96
N ILE A 251 2.08 -1.97 21.84
CA ILE A 251 1.54 -0.95 20.93
C ILE A 251 2.20 0.42 21.20
N THR A 252 2.58 0.69 22.46
CA THR A 252 3.22 1.96 22.84
C THR A 252 4.65 2.07 22.32
N LYS A 253 5.37 0.95 22.15
CA LYS A 253 6.66 0.91 21.42
C LYS A 253 6.49 1.07 19.92
N THR A 254 5.31 0.78 19.37
CA THR A 254 5.02 1.06 17.96
C THR A 254 4.63 2.53 17.79
N ILE A 255 5.62 3.42 18.05
CA ILE A 255 5.51 4.88 17.95
C ILE A 255 4.91 5.31 16.61
N SER A 256 5.05 4.49 15.56
CA SER A 256 4.53 4.78 14.23
C SER A 256 3.01 4.64 14.05
N ILE A 257 2.25 4.23 15.09
CA ILE A 257 0.78 4.16 15.06
C ILE A 257 0.12 4.93 16.19
N ASN A 258 0.71 4.95 17.39
CA ASN A 258 0.02 5.46 18.57
C ASN A 258 -0.03 7.00 18.58
N SER A 259 -1.04 7.56 17.90
CA SER A 259 -1.24 9.00 17.83
C SER A 259 -2.14 9.55 18.94
N GLY A 260 -2.74 8.67 19.75
CA GLY A 260 -3.73 9.01 20.76
C GLY A 260 -5.12 9.33 20.18
N ASN A 261 -5.38 8.94 18.93
CA ASN A 261 -6.67 9.10 18.27
C ASN A 261 -7.05 7.78 17.59
N SER A 262 -8.07 7.10 18.13
CA SER A 262 -8.49 5.78 17.68
C SER A 262 -8.80 5.71 16.20
N VAL A 263 -9.41 6.74 15.59
CA VAL A 263 -9.75 6.76 14.17
C VAL A 263 -8.51 6.80 13.28
N LEU A 264 -7.52 7.63 13.65
CA LEU A 264 -6.26 7.74 12.90
C LEU A 264 -5.40 6.49 13.11
N ASP A 265 -5.39 5.96 14.33
CA ASP A 265 -4.66 4.75 14.68
C ASP A 265 -5.26 3.54 13.93
N ASP A 266 -6.59 3.44 13.85
CA ASP A 266 -7.30 2.43 13.06
C ASP A 266 -7.01 2.57 11.55
N PHE A 267 -6.91 3.79 11.04
CA PHE A 267 -6.53 4.04 9.65
C PHE A 267 -5.11 3.53 9.37
N LEU A 268 -4.13 3.86 10.22
CA LEU A 268 -2.75 3.36 10.11
C LEU A 268 -2.68 1.84 10.20
N LEU A 269 -3.47 1.22 11.09
CA LEU A 269 -3.56 -0.23 11.21
C LEU A 269 -4.11 -0.87 9.94
N ASN A 270 -5.23 -0.37 9.42
CA ASN A 270 -5.88 -0.90 8.23
C ASN A 270 -4.98 -0.78 6.98
N MET A 271 -4.17 0.29 6.87
CA MET A 271 -3.23 0.45 5.75
C MET A 271 -2.12 -0.61 5.73
N ARG A 272 -1.70 -1.05 6.93
CA ARG A 272 -0.56 -1.97 7.13
C ARG A 272 -0.99 -3.42 7.32
N SER A 273 -2.23 -3.66 7.75
CA SER A 273 -2.80 -4.99 7.91
C SER A 273 -2.98 -5.63 6.53
N TYR A 274 -1.97 -6.38 6.11
CA TYR A 274 -2.09 -7.24 4.94
C TYR A 274 -3.09 -8.35 5.25
N GLN A 275 -4.24 -8.36 4.60
CA GLN A 275 -5.09 -9.54 4.63
C GLN A 275 -4.56 -10.55 3.61
N LEU A 276 -4.06 -11.67 4.12
CA LEU A 276 -3.70 -12.81 3.29
C LEU A 276 -4.96 -13.27 2.55
N ASN A 277 -4.84 -13.49 1.25
CA ASN A 277 -5.89 -14.20 0.52
C ASN A 277 -5.85 -15.67 0.96
N ILE A 278 -6.65 -15.99 1.98
CA ILE A 278 -6.72 -17.31 2.59
C ILE A 278 -7.15 -18.37 1.58
N ALA A 279 -8.08 -18.05 0.67
CA ALA A 279 -8.53 -18.98 -0.36
C ALA A 279 -7.34 -19.40 -1.25
N LYS A 280 -6.58 -18.43 -1.77
CA LYS A 280 -5.39 -18.70 -2.58
C LYS A 280 -4.32 -19.47 -1.80
N PHE A 281 -4.08 -19.12 -0.54
CA PHE A 281 -3.12 -19.85 0.30
C PHE A 281 -3.57 -21.29 0.54
N ALA A 282 -4.85 -21.50 0.86
CA ALA A 282 -5.43 -22.83 1.04
C ALA A 282 -5.34 -23.66 -0.24
N ASP A 283 -5.57 -23.07 -1.41
CA ASP A 283 -5.45 -23.78 -2.68
C ASP A 283 -3.99 -24.17 -3.00
N ASN A 284 -3.01 -23.31 -2.68
CA ASN A 284 -1.59 -23.69 -2.76
C ASN A 284 -1.26 -24.88 -1.85
N VAL A 285 -1.83 -24.90 -0.63
CA VAL A 285 -1.63 -26.01 0.32
C VAL A 285 -2.33 -27.29 -0.15
N LYS A 286 -3.51 -27.20 -0.76
CA LYS A 286 -4.24 -28.37 -1.31
C LYS A 286 -3.49 -29.06 -2.45
N ASN A 287 -2.73 -28.31 -3.24
CA ASN A 287 -1.94 -28.85 -4.35
C ASN A 287 -0.65 -29.55 -3.90
N ILE A 288 -0.42 -29.69 -2.59
CA ILE A 288 0.69 -30.45 -2.04
C ILE A 288 0.30 -31.93 -1.98
N ASP A 289 0.90 -32.76 -2.83
CA ASP A 289 0.66 -34.21 -2.81
C ASP A 289 1.39 -34.89 -1.63
N GLU A 290 2.68 -35.14 -1.78
CA GLU A 290 3.40 -36.09 -0.91
C GLU A 290 4.21 -35.44 0.20
N TYR A 291 4.76 -34.28 -0.11
CA TYR A 291 5.63 -33.51 0.76
C TYR A 291 5.65 -32.07 0.29
N PHE A 292 6.09 -31.19 1.18
CA PHE A 292 6.35 -29.80 0.83
C PHE A 292 7.69 -29.34 1.37
N VAL A 293 8.22 -28.29 0.74
CA VAL A 293 9.42 -27.58 1.17
C VAL A 293 8.95 -26.29 1.86
N PRO A 294 9.05 -26.17 3.20
CA PRO A 294 8.50 -25.05 3.96
C PRO A 294 8.94 -23.68 3.43
N PHE A 295 10.23 -23.53 3.13
CA PHE A 295 10.78 -22.29 2.58
C PHE A 295 10.09 -21.89 1.28
N LYS A 296 9.96 -22.83 0.32
CA LYS A 296 9.32 -22.59 -0.98
C LYS A 296 7.84 -22.25 -0.82
N LEU A 297 7.12 -22.96 0.05
CA LEU A 297 5.71 -22.68 0.30
C LEU A 297 5.51 -21.27 0.86
N CYS A 298 6.35 -20.86 1.81
CA CYS A 298 6.30 -19.52 2.40
C CYS A 298 6.70 -18.45 1.38
N THR A 299 7.76 -18.66 0.59
CA THR A 299 8.17 -17.67 -0.41
C THR A 299 7.10 -17.50 -1.50
N ASP A 300 6.59 -18.60 -2.04
CA ASP A 300 5.68 -18.55 -3.19
C ASP A 300 4.30 -18.02 -2.78
N SER A 301 3.86 -18.33 -1.56
CA SER A 301 2.52 -17.97 -1.07
C SER A 301 2.48 -16.66 -0.26
N LEU A 302 3.57 -16.27 0.39
CA LEU A 302 3.60 -15.15 1.34
C LEU A 302 4.52 -13.98 0.90
N HIS A 303 5.57 -14.20 0.09
CA HIS A 303 6.45 -13.09 -0.34
C HIS A 303 5.86 -12.23 -1.46
N ASN A 304 5.05 -12.80 -2.36
CA ASN A 304 4.76 -12.22 -3.68
C ASN A 304 3.78 -11.03 -3.73
N LYS A 305 3.51 -10.32 -2.62
CA LYS A 305 2.58 -9.17 -2.61
C LYS A 305 3.00 -7.94 -1.80
N TYR A 306 4.15 -7.94 -1.14
CA TYR A 306 4.65 -6.74 -0.45
C TYR A 306 5.40 -5.77 -1.37
N ASN A 307 5.75 -6.21 -2.59
CA ASN A 307 6.50 -5.42 -3.58
C ASN A 307 5.73 -4.24 -4.22
N SER A 308 4.49 -3.96 -3.83
CA SER A 308 3.75 -2.78 -4.32
C SER A 308 3.43 -1.75 -3.23
N GLN A 309 3.72 -2.00 -1.96
CA GLN A 309 3.49 -0.98 -0.94
C GLN A 309 4.62 0.05 -0.99
N GLY A 310 4.36 1.18 -1.66
CA GLY A 310 5.11 2.40 -1.43
C GLY A 310 5.24 2.70 0.07
N ARG A 311 6.17 3.60 0.42
CA ARG A 311 6.49 3.94 1.82
C ARG A 311 5.20 4.17 2.64
N LEU A 312 4.95 3.28 3.61
CA LEU A 312 3.73 3.32 4.41
C LEU A 312 3.69 4.57 5.29
N MET A 313 2.53 5.20 5.37
CA MET A 313 2.31 6.36 6.23
C MET A 313 2.52 5.99 7.70
N LYS A 314 3.10 6.91 8.48
CA LYS A 314 3.36 6.72 9.91
C LYS A 314 2.94 7.91 10.77
N TYR A 315 2.55 7.65 12.02
CA TYR A 315 2.60 8.67 13.05
C TYR A 315 4.06 9.01 13.36
N MET A 316 4.36 10.30 13.45
CA MET A 316 5.71 10.82 13.62
C MET A 316 5.73 11.75 14.83
N PRO A 317 6.46 11.44 15.91
CA PRO A 317 6.56 12.33 17.06
C PRO A 317 7.03 13.72 16.66
N TYR A 318 6.34 14.75 17.15
CA TYR A 318 6.62 16.14 16.77
C TYR A 318 8.07 16.55 17.09
N SER A 319 8.66 15.99 18.15
CA SER A 319 10.04 16.22 18.56
C SER A 319 11.10 15.87 17.50
N GLN A 320 10.75 15.09 16.48
CA GLN A 320 11.66 14.76 15.38
C GLN A 320 11.83 15.92 14.38
N PHE A 321 10.93 16.91 14.40
CA PHE A 321 10.96 18.05 13.49
C PHE A 321 11.71 19.22 14.11
N THR A 322 12.66 19.76 13.35
CA THR A 322 13.46 20.94 13.75
C THR A 322 13.33 22.05 12.72
N ASN A 323 13.70 23.28 13.09
CA ASN A 323 13.62 24.45 12.20
C ASN A 323 12.23 24.64 11.55
N VAL A 324 11.17 24.44 12.33
CA VAL A 324 9.79 24.61 11.89
C VAL A 324 9.55 26.10 11.61
N LYS A 325 9.28 26.46 10.35
CA LYS A 325 9.03 27.83 9.90
C LYS A 325 7.78 27.87 9.04
N GLU A 326 6.89 28.81 9.29
CA GLU A 326 5.74 29.03 8.43
C GLU A 326 6.19 29.48 7.04
N ILE A 327 5.58 28.94 5.99
CA ILE A 327 5.91 29.27 4.59
C ILE A 327 4.71 29.70 3.77
N ALA A 328 3.50 29.31 4.18
CA ALA A 328 2.28 29.69 3.48
C ALA A 328 1.08 29.61 4.43
N GLU A 329 0.13 30.52 4.25
CA GLU A 329 -1.15 30.54 4.93
C GLU A 329 -2.26 30.65 3.88
N GLY A 330 -3.10 29.62 3.77
CA GLY A 330 -4.25 29.58 2.87
C GLY A 330 -5.57 29.84 3.59
N GLY A 331 -6.70 29.69 2.88
CA GLY A 331 -8.03 29.86 3.46
C GLY A 331 -8.37 28.82 4.55
N SER A 332 -7.94 27.57 4.37
CA SER A 332 -8.29 26.43 5.21
C SER A 332 -7.13 25.86 6.02
N SER A 333 -5.89 26.16 5.66
CA SER A 333 -4.69 25.55 6.24
C SER A 333 -3.49 26.50 6.31
N ILE A 334 -2.52 26.13 7.14
CA ILE A 334 -1.20 26.77 7.27
C ILE A 334 -0.15 25.70 7.01
N VAL A 335 0.87 26.04 6.23
CA VAL A 335 1.96 25.14 5.86
C VAL A 335 3.27 25.64 6.46
N TYR A 336 3.97 24.75 7.14
CA TYR A 336 5.30 24.97 7.68
C TYR A 336 6.33 24.13 6.94
N ARG A 337 7.55 24.65 6.79
CA ARG A 337 8.73 23.89 6.40
C ARG A 337 9.44 23.40 7.67
N ALA A 338 9.89 22.15 7.70
CA ALA A 338 10.67 21.61 8.80
C ALA A 338 11.78 20.68 8.30
N ASN A 339 12.79 20.45 9.13
CA ASN A 339 13.83 19.46 8.89
C ASN A 339 13.52 18.17 9.67
N ILE A 340 13.91 17.02 9.14
CA ILE A 340 13.76 15.70 9.79
C ILE A 340 15.03 14.84 9.62
N TYR A 341 15.47 14.18 10.70
CA TYR A 341 16.71 13.40 10.73
C TYR A 341 16.59 11.95 10.20
N ASP A 342 15.37 11.40 10.09
CA ASP A 342 15.10 9.97 9.84
C ASP A 342 14.72 9.63 8.38
N THR A 343 14.80 10.57 7.44
CA THR A 343 14.41 10.28 6.04
C THR A 343 15.44 10.74 5.03
N ARG A 344 15.50 10.03 3.87
CA ARG A 344 16.29 10.46 2.68
C ARG A 344 15.98 11.90 2.24
N SER A 345 14.86 12.47 2.69
CA SER A 345 14.55 13.89 2.56
C SER A 345 14.82 14.61 3.89
N SER A 346 15.79 15.51 3.90
CA SER A 346 16.12 16.32 5.07
C SER A 346 15.09 17.42 5.36
N VAL A 347 14.11 17.63 4.46
CA VAL A 347 13.14 18.72 4.51
C VAL A 347 11.74 18.21 4.18
N VAL A 348 10.77 18.55 5.01
CA VAL A 348 9.35 18.20 4.86
C VAL A 348 8.46 19.44 4.94
N ALA A 349 7.25 19.32 4.43
CA ALA A 349 6.17 20.25 4.68
C ALA A 349 5.21 19.69 5.75
N LEU A 350 4.79 20.55 6.66
CA LEU A 350 3.86 20.27 7.74
C LEU A 350 2.58 21.09 7.50
N LYS A 351 1.47 20.43 7.16
CA LYS A 351 0.19 21.11 6.85
C LYS A 351 -0.78 20.97 8.01
N ARG A 352 -1.18 22.10 8.60
CA ARG A 352 -2.14 22.21 9.70
C ARG A 352 -3.43 22.86 9.21
N PHE A 353 -4.58 22.28 9.52
CA PHE A 353 -5.88 22.90 9.21
C PHE A 353 -6.27 23.91 10.30
N LYS A 354 -6.85 25.05 9.90
CA LYS A 354 -7.21 26.14 10.83
C LYS A 354 -8.50 25.89 11.61
N ASN A 355 -9.47 25.20 11.01
CA ASN A 355 -10.82 25.04 11.57
C ASN A 355 -10.91 23.75 12.40
N SER A 356 -10.91 23.87 13.73
CA SER A 356 -10.87 22.72 14.65
C SER A 356 -12.05 21.75 14.51
N GLN A 357 -13.22 22.23 14.05
CA GLN A 357 -14.41 21.41 13.86
C GLN A 357 -14.25 20.42 12.69
N TYR A 358 -13.70 20.89 11.55
CA TYR A 358 -13.58 20.09 10.32
C TYR A 358 -12.15 19.59 10.05
N ALA A 359 -11.15 20.10 10.79
CA ALA A 359 -9.74 19.75 10.62
C ALA A 359 -9.51 18.24 10.62
N LYS A 360 -10.14 17.50 11.53
CA LYS A 360 -10.01 16.03 11.60
C LYS A 360 -10.60 15.33 10.38
N LYS A 361 -11.72 15.83 9.85
CA LYS A 361 -12.36 15.29 8.64
C LYS A 361 -11.47 15.49 7.43
N TYR A 362 -10.97 16.71 7.21
CA TYR A 362 -10.08 17.03 6.10
C TYR A 362 -8.75 16.30 6.19
N LEU A 363 -8.18 16.20 7.40
CA LEU A 363 -7.00 15.38 7.68
C LEU A 363 -7.21 13.93 7.24
N LEU A 364 -8.31 13.31 7.68
CA LEU A 364 -8.60 11.92 7.35
C LEU A 364 -8.87 11.73 5.85
N SER A 365 -9.56 12.68 5.21
CA SER A 365 -9.78 12.65 3.76
C SER A 365 -8.46 12.67 3.00
N GLU A 366 -7.57 13.61 3.32
CA GLU A 366 -6.28 13.76 2.65
C GLU A 366 -5.37 12.55 2.88
N LEU A 367 -5.35 11.98 4.09
CA LEU A 367 -4.60 10.76 4.37
C LEU A 367 -5.13 9.56 3.57
N LYS A 368 -6.46 9.38 3.52
CA LYS A 368 -7.10 8.27 2.78
C LYS A 368 -6.83 8.39 1.28
N SER A 369 -7.17 9.51 0.65
CA SER A 369 -7.02 9.68 -0.79
C SER A 369 -5.55 9.58 -1.21
N SER A 370 -4.63 10.17 -0.45
CA SER A 370 -3.20 10.05 -0.71
C SER A 370 -2.72 8.60 -0.63
N TYR A 371 -3.14 7.82 0.38
CA TYR A 371 -2.75 6.41 0.50
C TYR A 371 -3.22 5.58 -0.71
N HIS A 372 -4.48 5.76 -1.13
CA HIS A 372 -5.05 5.01 -2.25
C HIS A 372 -4.34 5.34 -3.57
N CYS A 373 -3.98 6.61 -3.79
CA CYS A 373 -3.29 7.03 -5.01
C CYS A 373 -1.83 6.55 -5.08
N CYS A 374 -1.18 6.35 -3.93
CA CYS A 374 0.23 5.94 -3.87
C CYS A 374 0.43 4.41 -3.93
N LYS A 375 -0.63 3.60 -3.91
CA LYS A 375 -0.56 2.14 -3.73
C LYS A 375 0.06 1.37 -4.90
N ASN A 376 0.19 1.95 -6.11
CA ASN A 376 0.63 1.20 -7.31
C ASN A 376 1.37 2.05 -8.37
N ASN A 377 1.72 3.31 -8.12
CA ASN A 377 2.13 4.22 -9.20
C ASN A 377 3.64 4.53 -9.22
N ILE A 378 4.32 4.09 -10.28
CA ILE A 378 5.75 4.31 -10.56
C ILE A 378 6.07 5.80 -10.79
N LEU A 379 5.13 6.59 -11.32
CA LEU A 379 5.35 7.98 -11.72
C LEU A 379 4.85 9.03 -10.71
N ASN A 380 4.40 8.60 -9.53
CA ASN A 380 4.00 9.38 -8.35
C ASN A 380 3.59 10.85 -8.64
N LYS A 381 2.45 11.13 -9.28
CA LYS A 381 2.03 12.53 -9.58
C LYS A 381 1.24 13.21 -8.46
N ILE A 382 1.02 12.53 -7.36
CA ILE A 382 0.40 13.12 -6.16
C ILE A 382 1.52 13.50 -5.20
N ILE A 383 1.36 14.57 -4.42
CA ILE A 383 2.34 14.93 -3.41
C ILE A 383 2.45 13.78 -2.40
N ASN A 384 3.68 13.35 -2.12
CA ASN A 384 3.88 12.18 -1.28
C ASN A 384 3.64 12.52 0.18
N THR A 385 2.58 11.96 0.76
CA THR A 385 2.29 12.08 2.20
C THR A 385 3.06 11.00 2.96
N LEU A 386 3.91 11.45 3.89
CA LEU A 386 4.74 10.57 4.71
C LEU A 386 3.98 10.05 5.94
N GLY A 387 2.94 10.76 6.36
CA GLY A 387 2.13 10.44 7.51
C GLY A 387 1.63 11.70 8.21
N PHE A 388 1.58 11.66 9.54
CA PHE A 388 1.09 12.80 10.33
C PHE A 388 1.76 12.88 11.70
N THR A 389 1.67 14.04 12.32
CA THR A 389 2.18 14.34 13.66
C THR A 389 1.12 15.06 14.48
N LYS A 390 1.41 15.32 15.75
CA LYS A 390 0.54 16.07 16.66
C LYS A 390 1.35 17.18 17.33
N ASP A 391 0.94 18.42 17.15
CA ASP A 391 1.56 19.56 17.82
C ASP A 391 1.30 19.47 19.33
N PRO A 392 2.33 19.39 20.18
CA PRO A 392 2.13 19.27 21.62
C PRO A 392 1.57 20.54 22.28
N LYS A 393 1.71 21.72 21.64
CA LYS A 393 1.22 23.00 22.16
C LYS A 393 -0.22 23.25 21.75
N LEU A 394 -0.54 23.04 20.47
CA LEU A 394 -1.86 23.30 19.91
C LEU A 394 -2.81 22.10 20.04
N ASN A 395 -2.28 20.91 20.30
CA ASN A 395 -3.01 19.64 20.31
C ASN A 395 -3.67 19.29 18.95
N ASP A 396 -3.24 19.96 17.88
CA ASP A 396 -3.69 19.76 16.50
C ASP A 396 -2.89 18.65 15.81
N TYR A 397 -3.58 17.86 14.98
CA TYR A 397 -2.93 16.93 14.08
C TYR A 397 -2.45 17.65 12.81
N ILE A 398 -1.26 17.30 12.34
CA ILE A 398 -0.57 17.96 11.23
C ILE A 398 -0.14 16.89 10.22
N ILE A 399 -0.43 17.09 8.94
CA ILE A 399 0.04 16.20 7.87
C ILE A 399 1.51 16.45 7.62
N VAL A 400 2.28 15.38 7.50
CA VAL A 400 3.70 15.41 7.12
C VAL A 400 3.81 14.93 5.68
N MET A 401 4.28 15.80 4.79
CA MET A 401 4.38 15.51 3.36
C MET A 401 5.72 15.94 2.77
N GLN A 402 6.02 15.44 1.58
CA GLN A 402 7.20 15.84 0.82
C GLN A 402 7.20 17.36 0.60
N TYR A 403 8.33 18.00 0.85
CA TYR A 403 8.51 19.42 0.54
C TYR A 403 8.69 19.61 -0.97
N ALA A 404 7.90 20.50 -1.56
CA ALA A 404 8.01 20.91 -2.96
C ALA A 404 8.74 22.26 -3.05
N SER A 405 10.00 22.23 -3.46
CA SER A 405 10.90 23.39 -3.38
C SER A 405 10.56 24.53 -4.35
N GLY A 406 9.70 24.29 -5.35
CA GLY A 406 9.26 25.28 -6.32
C GLY A 406 7.95 25.97 -5.98
N GLY A 407 7.34 25.67 -4.83
CA GLY A 407 6.05 26.23 -4.44
C GLY A 407 4.89 25.69 -5.29
N ASP A 408 3.81 26.45 -5.39
CA ASP A 408 2.66 26.13 -6.23
C ASP A 408 2.84 26.59 -7.69
N LEU A 409 2.11 25.94 -8.59
CA LEU A 409 2.18 26.16 -10.02
C LEU A 409 1.66 27.55 -10.39
N HIS A 410 0.69 28.11 -9.65
CA HIS A 410 0.17 29.45 -9.91
C HIS A 410 1.29 30.49 -9.81
N ASN A 411 1.97 30.55 -8.66
CA ASN A 411 3.08 31.47 -8.42
C ASN A 411 4.28 31.18 -9.33
N TYR A 412 4.57 29.90 -9.57
CA TYR A 412 5.61 29.50 -10.51
C TYR A 412 5.35 30.02 -11.94
N LEU A 413 4.12 29.90 -12.44
CA LEU A 413 3.74 30.36 -13.78
C LEU A 413 3.77 31.90 -13.90
N GLN A 414 3.41 32.62 -12.83
CA GLN A 414 3.52 34.08 -12.81
C GLN A 414 4.99 34.52 -12.88
N LYS A 415 5.88 33.87 -12.12
CA LYS A 415 7.31 34.18 -12.09
C LYS A 415 8.02 33.86 -13.41
N GLU A 416 7.69 32.72 -14.01
CA GLU A 416 8.37 32.20 -15.21
C GLU A 416 7.61 32.49 -16.51
N PHE A 417 6.67 33.45 -16.48
CA PHE A 417 5.72 33.67 -17.57
C PHE A 417 6.41 33.91 -18.93
N THR A 418 7.48 34.72 -18.95
CA THR A 418 8.22 35.03 -20.18
C THR A 418 9.05 33.85 -20.69
N GLU A 419 9.51 32.99 -19.79
CA GLU A 419 10.41 31.87 -20.09
C GLU A 419 9.67 30.56 -20.43
N ILE A 420 8.41 30.42 -19.99
CA ILE A 420 7.67 29.18 -20.16
C ILE A 420 7.16 28.97 -21.60
N LYS A 421 7.88 28.13 -22.33
CA LYS A 421 7.57 27.74 -23.70
C LYS A 421 6.39 26.78 -23.80
N TRP A 422 5.77 26.70 -24.98
CA TRP A 422 4.64 25.79 -25.25
C TRP A 422 4.95 24.31 -24.97
N ASN A 423 6.14 23.83 -25.31
CA ASN A 423 6.55 22.45 -25.03
C ASN A 423 6.59 22.12 -23.51
N LYS A 424 6.80 23.13 -22.67
CA LYS A 424 6.79 22.99 -21.21
C LYS A 424 5.37 23.05 -20.68
N LYS A 425 4.51 23.93 -21.23
CA LYS A 425 3.08 24.00 -20.93
C LYS A 425 2.40 22.66 -21.19
N THR A 426 2.64 22.03 -22.35
CA THR A 426 2.04 20.73 -22.70
C THR A 426 2.48 19.60 -21.76
N ARG A 427 3.76 19.57 -21.36
CA ARG A 427 4.25 18.58 -20.38
C ARG A 427 3.69 18.80 -18.96
N ILE A 428 3.38 20.04 -18.59
CA ILE A 428 2.68 20.32 -17.33
C ILE A 428 1.28 19.71 -17.37
N VAL A 429 0.56 19.92 -18.48
CA VAL A 429 -0.77 19.32 -18.68
C VAL A 429 -0.71 17.80 -18.64
N ASP A 430 0.25 17.16 -19.32
CA ASP A 430 0.45 15.71 -19.25
C ASP A 430 0.64 15.19 -17.83
N ALA A 431 1.56 15.80 -17.07
CA ALA A 431 1.82 15.40 -15.70
C ALA A 431 0.59 15.54 -14.79
N ILE A 432 -0.19 16.60 -14.99
CA ILE A 432 -1.44 16.87 -14.27
C ILE A 432 -2.52 15.86 -14.68
N SER A 433 -2.71 15.63 -15.98
CA SER A 433 -3.73 14.73 -16.50
C SER A 433 -3.50 13.31 -16.01
N PHE A 434 -2.26 12.83 -16.08
CA PHE A 434 -1.91 11.53 -15.52
C PHE A 434 -2.11 11.47 -14.00
N GLY A 435 -1.85 12.56 -13.28
CA GLY A 435 -2.16 12.65 -11.84
C GLY A 435 -3.65 12.55 -11.53
N LEU A 436 -4.50 13.23 -12.31
CA LEU A 436 -5.96 13.17 -12.18
C LEU A 436 -6.51 11.80 -12.57
N GLU A 437 -5.98 11.18 -13.61
CA GLU A 437 -6.35 9.81 -14.00
C GLU A 437 -6.09 8.82 -12.86
N VAL A 438 -4.93 8.93 -12.21
CA VAL A 438 -4.58 8.11 -11.04
C VAL A 438 -5.55 8.36 -9.89
N PHE A 439 -5.93 9.63 -9.68
CA PHE A 439 -6.87 10.03 -8.65
C PHE A 439 -8.27 9.46 -8.89
N HIS A 440 -8.76 9.54 -10.12
CA HIS A 440 -10.07 9.04 -10.53
C HIS A 440 -10.11 7.50 -10.55
N ASN A 441 -9.04 6.83 -10.99
CA ASN A 441 -8.91 5.37 -10.93
C ASN A 441 -8.87 4.85 -9.48
N ALA A 442 -8.45 5.69 -8.54
CA ALA A 442 -8.57 5.41 -7.11
C ALA A 442 -9.98 5.67 -6.54
N ASN A 443 -10.96 6.01 -7.39
CA ASN A 443 -12.34 6.35 -7.08
C ASN A 443 -12.50 7.63 -6.23
N PHE A 444 -11.63 8.63 -6.43
CA PHE A 444 -11.72 9.91 -5.73
C PHE A 444 -11.96 11.08 -6.69
N ILE A 445 -12.67 12.10 -6.20
CA ILE A 445 -12.88 13.39 -6.86
C ILE A 445 -12.17 14.47 -6.04
N HIS A 446 -11.35 15.31 -6.70
CA HIS A 446 -10.49 16.28 -5.99
C HIS A 446 -11.30 17.44 -5.37
N ARG A 447 -12.37 17.88 -6.03
CA ARG A 447 -13.31 18.96 -5.65
C ARG A 447 -12.74 20.38 -5.52
N ASP A 448 -11.42 20.53 -5.42
CA ASP A 448 -10.72 21.82 -5.36
C ASP A 448 -9.51 21.87 -6.31
N PHE A 449 -9.68 21.36 -7.53
CA PHE A 449 -8.57 21.16 -8.46
C PHE A 449 -8.18 22.45 -9.17
N HIS A 450 -6.96 22.93 -8.92
CA HIS A 450 -6.61 24.30 -9.24
C HIS A 450 -5.07 24.51 -9.21
N SER A 451 -4.50 25.44 -10.01
CA SER A 451 -3.04 25.68 -10.12
C SER A 451 -2.33 26.01 -8.80
N GLY A 452 -3.00 26.63 -7.84
CA GLY A 452 -2.45 26.82 -6.48
C GLY A 452 -2.33 25.52 -5.65
N ASN A 453 -3.00 24.44 -6.07
CA ASN A 453 -2.98 23.12 -5.44
C ASN A 453 -2.11 22.14 -6.25
N ILE A 454 -1.38 22.63 -7.26
CA ILE A 454 -0.41 21.86 -8.02
C ILE A 454 0.96 22.35 -7.59
N LEU A 455 1.78 21.47 -7.03
CA LEU A 455 3.08 21.80 -6.49
C LEU A 455 4.19 21.49 -7.50
N VAL A 456 5.23 22.33 -7.49
CA VAL A 456 6.42 22.19 -8.34
C VAL A 456 7.59 21.77 -7.47
N ASN A 457 8.24 20.66 -7.79
CA ASN A 457 9.40 20.16 -7.05
C ASN A 457 10.65 20.08 -7.92
N PHE A 458 11.55 21.06 -7.78
CA PHE A 458 12.79 21.14 -8.55
C PHE A 458 13.84 20.10 -8.18
N THR A 459 13.69 19.40 -7.06
CA THR A 459 14.60 18.31 -6.68
C THR A 459 14.34 17.02 -7.44
N LEU A 460 13.21 16.94 -8.17
CA LEU A 460 12.84 15.78 -8.97
C LEU A 460 13.21 15.98 -10.44
N ASN A 461 13.32 14.87 -11.17
CA ASN A 461 13.45 14.90 -12.62
C ASN A 461 12.23 15.59 -13.25
N TYR A 462 12.42 16.04 -14.49
CA TYR A 462 11.44 16.89 -15.18
C TYR A 462 10.03 16.27 -15.21
N ASP A 463 9.93 14.97 -15.46
CA ASP A 463 8.64 14.29 -15.60
C ASP A 463 7.89 14.17 -14.27
N ASN A 464 8.59 14.10 -13.13
CA ASN A 464 7.97 13.97 -11.81
C ASN A 464 7.90 15.29 -11.04
N ARG A 465 8.23 16.41 -11.69
CA ARG A 465 8.32 17.72 -11.07
C ARG A 465 6.98 18.26 -10.58
N TYR A 466 5.90 18.03 -11.33
CA TYR A 466 4.58 18.56 -11.02
C TYR A 466 3.76 17.54 -10.24
N LYS A 467 3.21 17.97 -9.10
CA LYS A 467 2.47 17.10 -8.17
C LYS A 467 1.13 17.73 -7.82
N ILE A 468 0.06 16.96 -7.87
CA ILE A 468 -1.24 17.38 -7.31
C ILE A 468 -1.17 17.30 -5.78
N GLY A 469 -1.58 18.35 -5.10
CA GLY A 469 -1.65 18.45 -3.64
C GLY A 469 -2.99 18.99 -3.17
N ASP A 470 -3.11 19.21 -1.87
CA ASP A 470 -4.34 19.62 -1.18
C ASP A 470 -5.56 18.73 -1.45
N LEU A 471 -5.55 17.54 -0.84
CA LEU A 471 -6.62 16.56 -0.97
C LEU A 471 -7.60 16.62 0.20
N GLY A 472 -7.55 17.67 1.03
CA GLY A 472 -8.38 17.79 2.23
C GLY A 472 -9.88 17.84 1.92
N LEU A 473 -10.24 18.35 0.74
CA LEU A 473 -11.63 18.43 0.26
C LEU A 473 -12.01 17.27 -0.67
N SER A 474 -11.10 16.31 -0.90
CA SER A 474 -11.41 15.16 -1.75
C SER A 474 -12.51 14.28 -1.16
N GLN A 475 -13.22 13.56 -2.02
CA GLN A 475 -14.30 12.65 -1.63
C GLN A 475 -14.26 11.39 -2.50
N SER A 476 -14.66 10.25 -1.92
CA SER A 476 -14.91 9.05 -2.71
C SER A 476 -16.08 9.29 -3.65
N ALA A 477 -15.97 8.89 -4.91
CA ALA A 477 -17.08 8.98 -5.86
C ALA A 477 -18.27 8.09 -5.44
N SER A 478 -18.06 7.13 -4.53
CA SER A 478 -19.12 6.27 -3.97
C SER A 478 -19.77 6.81 -2.69
N ASP A 479 -19.25 7.89 -2.10
CA ASP A 479 -19.79 8.42 -0.84
C ASP A 479 -21.04 9.27 -1.12
N THR A 480 -22.21 8.79 -0.70
CA THR A 480 -23.50 9.50 -0.77
C THR A 480 -23.72 10.48 0.40
N SER A 481 -22.70 10.73 1.23
CA SER A 481 -22.82 11.62 2.39
C SER A 481 -23.14 13.05 1.95
N SER A 482 -24.22 13.60 2.52
CA SER A 482 -24.90 14.87 2.22
C SER A 482 -24.12 16.16 2.46
N ASP A 483 -22.78 16.11 2.57
CA ASP A 483 -21.96 17.32 2.64
C ASP A 483 -21.81 17.94 1.24
N ASN A 484 -22.91 18.51 0.78
CA ASN A 484 -23.09 19.26 -0.47
C ASN A 484 -22.35 20.61 -0.44
N GLU A 485 -21.39 20.81 0.46
CA GLU A 485 -20.64 22.05 0.52
C GLU A 485 -19.75 22.21 -0.72
N ILE A 486 -20.08 23.20 -1.54
CA ILE A 486 -19.33 23.49 -2.74
C ILE A 486 -18.18 24.41 -2.35
N TYR A 487 -16.96 23.94 -2.60
CA TYR A 487 -15.73 24.68 -2.40
C TYR A 487 -15.09 24.98 -3.74
N GLY A 488 -14.34 26.07 -3.81
CA GLY A 488 -13.50 26.35 -4.96
C GLY A 488 -13.05 27.80 -5.00
N VAL A 489 -12.35 28.12 -6.07
CA VAL A 489 -11.95 29.46 -6.43
C VAL A 489 -12.80 29.89 -7.63
N ILE A 490 -13.68 30.88 -7.42
CA ILE A 490 -14.68 31.34 -8.42
C ILE A 490 -14.09 31.47 -9.83
N PRO A 491 -12.92 32.10 -10.05
CA PRO A 491 -12.37 32.27 -11.38
C PRO A 491 -11.45 31.13 -11.86
N TYR A 492 -11.61 29.86 -11.45
CA TYR A 492 -10.89 28.77 -12.17
C TYR A 492 -11.32 28.57 -13.63
N ILE A 493 -12.18 29.47 -14.08
CA ILE A 493 -12.33 29.95 -15.46
C ILE A 493 -11.27 31.07 -15.69
N ALA A 494 -9.98 30.79 -15.50
CA ALA A 494 -8.83 31.72 -15.68
C ALA A 494 -8.84 33.08 -14.90
N PRO A 495 -8.07 33.19 -13.80
CA PRO A 495 -8.03 34.38 -12.93
C PRO A 495 -7.52 35.67 -13.59
N GLU A 496 -6.77 35.56 -14.67
CA GLU A 496 -6.23 36.68 -15.43
C GLU A 496 -7.28 37.44 -16.26
N ILE A 497 -8.43 36.82 -16.55
CA ILE A 497 -9.46 37.41 -17.44
C ILE A 497 -10.59 38.05 -16.65
N PHE A 498 -10.81 37.60 -15.41
CA PHE A 498 -11.67 38.29 -14.44
C PHE A 498 -10.92 39.29 -13.56
N LYS A 499 -9.68 39.67 -13.95
CA LYS A 499 -8.94 40.76 -13.30
C LYS A 499 -9.75 42.06 -13.40
N GLY A 500 -9.89 42.75 -12.25
CA GLY A 500 -10.70 43.97 -12.14
C GLY A 500 -12.19 43.72 -11.83
N VAL A 501 -12.64 42.46 -11.76
CA VAL A 501 -14.01 42.10 -11.38
C VAL A 501 -14.05 41.65 -9.91
N GLU A 502 -15.08 42.05 -9.18
CA GLU A 502 -15.36 41.53 -7.85
C GLU A 502 -15.71 40.04 -7.93
N HIS A 503 -15.10 39.18 -7.08
CA HIS A 503 -15.48 37.77 -7.03
C HIS A 503 -16.74 37.62 -6.18
N ASP A 504 -17.88 38.01 -6.73
CA ASP A 504 -19.19 37.93 -6.10
C ASP A 504 -20.12 36.96 -6.84
N ILE A 505 -21.40 37.01 -6.48
CA ILE A 505 -22.46 36.22 -7.08
C ILE A 505 -22.68 36.53 -8.57
N HIS A 506 -22.45 37.77 -9.00
CA HIS A 506 -22.70 38.18 -10.38
C HIS A 506 -21.67 37.56 -11.33
N LEU A 507 -20.42 37.45 -10.88
CA LEU A 507 -19.39 36.72 -11.62
C LEU A 507 -19.73 35.22 -11.75
N ILE A 508 -20.28 34.60 -10.71
CA ILE A 508 -20.73 33.20 -10.76
C ILE A 508 -21.84 33.01 -11.80
N LEU A 509 -22.83 33.91 -11.86
CA LEU A 509 -23.92 33.85 -12.83
C LEU A 509 -23.42 33.97 -14.27
N LYS A 510 -22.54 34.94 -14.53
CA LYS A 510 -21.87 35.08 -15.83
C LYS A 510 -21.17 33.81 -16.30
N ILE A 511 -20.43 33.18 -15.38
CA ILE A 511 -19.75 31.91 -15.60
C ILE A 511 -20.75 30.79 -15.95
N ILE A 512 -21.86 30.70 -15.22
CA ILE A 512 -22.95 29.75 -15.46
C ILE A 512 -23.56 29.97 -16.85
N ASP A 513 -23.77 31.23 -17.23
CA ASP A 513 -24.31 31.63 -18.54
C ASP A 513 -23.34 31.37 -19.71
N GLY A 514 -22.17 30.81 -19.43
CA GLY A 514 -21.20 30.42 -20.45
C GLY A 514 -20.09 31.45 -20.69
N GLU A 515 -19.96 32.48 -19.84
CA GLU A 515 -18.80 33.38 -19.92
C GLU A 515 -17.51 32.59 -19.67
N ARG A 516 -16.56 32.73 -20.59
CA ARG A 516 -15.28 32.03 -20.60
C ARG A 516 -14.14 32.99 -20.90
N PRO A 517 -12.90 32.62 -20.57
CA PRO A 517 -11.74 33.45 -20.77
C PRO A 517 -11.46 33.62 -22.27
N LYS A 518 -11.09 34.84 -22.68
CA LYS A 518 -10.53 35.08 -24.02
C LYS A 518 -9.25 34.26 -24.21
N ILE A 519 -9.26 33.40 -25.21
CA ILE A 519 -8.06 32.64 -25.63
C ILE A 519 -7.09 33.61 -26.31
N THR A 520 -5.84 33.60 -25.88
CA THR A 520 -4.79 34.47 -26.43
C THR A 520 -4.33 34.00 -27.81
N GLU A 521 -3.91 34.93 -28.66
CA GLU A 521 -3.50 34.65 -30.05
C GLU A 521 -2.27 33.74 -30.18
N ASP A 522 -1.49 33.56 -29.11
CA ASP A 522 -0.38 32.61 -29.06
C ASP A 522 -0.81 31.18 -28.76
N THR A 523 -2.11 30.91 -28.59
CA THR A 523 -2.61 29.56 -28.27
C THR A 523 -2.75 28.71 -29.54
N PRO A 524 -2.09 27.54 -29.63
CA PRO A 524 -2.28 26.59 -30.73
C PRO A 524 -3.75 26.18 -30.86
N GLU A 525 -4.23 26.04 -32.09
CA GLU A 525 -5.63 25.71 -32.38
C GLU A 525 -6.08 24.41 -31.71
N CYS A 526 -5.25 23.36 -31.76
CA CYS A 526 -5.56 22.08 -31.11
C CYS A 526 -5.71 22.22 -29.59
N TYR A 527 -4.92 23.08 -28.95
CA TYR A 527 -5.01 23.38 -27.52
C TYR A 527 -6.25 24.21 -27.20
N ALA A 528 -6.57 25.21 -28.03
CA ALA A 528 -7.79 26.01 -27.91
C ALA A 528 -9.06 25.16 -28.03
N ASN A 529 -9.06 24.17 -28.93
CA ASN A 529 -10.17 23.23 -29.09
C ASN A 529 -10.34 22.33 -27.87
N LEU A 530 -9.24 21.85 -27.28
CA LEU A 530 -9.27 21.11 -26.02
C LEU A 530 -9.81 21.96 -24.86
N MET A 531 -9.39 23.23 -24.75
CA MET A 531 -9.93 24.14 -23.73
C MET A 531 -11.45 24.28 -23.85
N LYS A 532 -11.95 24.49 -25.09
CA LYS A 532 -13.39 24.62 -25.36
C LYS A 532 -14.17 23.35 -25.01
N SER A 533 -13.65 22.16 -25.32
CA SER A 533 -14.34 20.90 -24.97
C SER A 533 -14.39 20.66 -23.47
N CYS A 534 -13.33 21.03 -22.72
CA CYS A 534 -13.34 20.99 -21.26
C CYS A 534 -14.33 22.00 -20.63
N TRP A 535 -14.69 23.06 -21.37
CA TRP A 535 -15.58 24.13 -20.93
C TRP A 535 -17.04 23.93 -21.30
N ASP A 536 -17.39 22.80 -21.92
CA ASP A 536 -18.76 22.50 -22.34
C ASP A 536 -19.72 22.61 -21.14
N PRO A 537 -20.86 23.32 -21.29
CA PRO A 537 -21.85 23.41 -20.22
C PRO A 537 -22.38 22.04 -19.81
N ASP A 538 -22.54 21.10 -20.75
CA ASP A 538 -22.98 19.74 -20.49
C ASP A 538 -21.82 18.86 -19.99
N PRO A 539 -21.83 18.39 -18.73
CA PRO A 539 -20.75 17.54 -18.19
C PRO A 539 -20.53 16.27 -18.99
N LYS A 540 -21.55 15.72 -19.66
CA LYS A 540 -21.45 14.49 -20.45
C LYS A 540 -20.72 14.70 -21.78
N LYS A 541 -20.61 15.95 -22.25
CA LYS A 541 -19.85 16.32 -23.45
C LYS A 541 -18.40 16.67 -23.15
N ARG A 542 -18.05 16.88 -21.88
CA ARG A 542 -16.66 17.13 -21.49
C ARG A 542 -15.83 15.86 -21.69
N PRO A 543 -14.59 15.98 -22.20
CA PRO A 543 -13.72 14.82 -22.35
C PRO A 543 -13.40 14.24 -20.96
N SER A 544 -13.32 12.91 -20.88
CA SER A 544 -12.78 12.25 -19.71
C SER A 544 -11.28 12.52 -19.59
N ILE A 545 -10.71 12.30 -18.41
CA ILE A 545 -9.27 12.50 -18.22
C ILE A 545 -8.43 11.54 -19.10
N SER A 546 -8.95 10.34 -19.38
CA SER A 546 -8.33 9.40 -20.31
C SER A 546 -8.37 9.92 -21.76
N ASP A 547 -9.46 10.56 -22.18
CA ASP A 547 -9.53 11.22 -23.50
C ASP A 547 -8.49 12.34 -23.61
N ILE A 548 -8.33 13.15 -22.56
CA ILE A 548 -7.32 14.22 -22.51
C ILE A 548 -5.90 13.63 -22.61
N TYR A 549 -5.62 12.53 -21.92
CA TYR A 549 -4.33 11.84 -22.01
C TYR A 549 -4.08 11.30 -23.43
N GLU A 550 -5.07 10.70 -24.07
CA GLU A 550 -4.95 10.25 -25.47
C GLU A 550 -4.68 11.39 -26.45
N ILE A 551 -5.32 12.54 -26.27
CA ILE A 551 -5.08 13.75 -27.08
C ILE A 551 -3.61 14.19 -26.93
N TYR A 552 -3.08 14.19 -25.71
CA TYR A 552 -1.67 14.52 -25.49
C TYR A 552 -0.72 13.50 -26.13
N VAL A 553 -0.98 12.20 -25.97
CA VAL A 553 -0.21 11.13 -26.61
C VAL A 553 -0.13 11.37 -28.12
N LYS A 554 -1.23 11.84 -28.73
CA LYS A 554 -1.27 12.20 -30.15
C LYS A 554 -0.36 13.38 -30.49
N TRP A 555 -0.34 14.43 -29.68
CA TRP A 555 0.56 15.58 -29.85
C TRP A 555 2.04 15.22 -29.73
N HIS A 556 2.38 14.27 -28.85
CA HIS A 556 3.76 13.95 -28.53
C HIS A 556 4.39 12.85 -29.41
N LEU A 557 3.70 11.72 -29.61
CA LEU A 557 4.29 10.53 -30.24
C LEU A 557 4.20 10.52 -31.76
N TYR A 558 3.15 11.11 -32.34
CA TYR A 558 2.96 11.09 -33.80
C TYR A 558 3.55 12.32 -34.51
N HIS A 559 4.26 13.19 -33.79
CA HIS A 559 4.80 14.45 -34.28
C HIS A 559 3.79 15.34 -35.03
N PHE A 560 2.49 15.09 -34.85
CA PHE A 560 1.43 15.63 -35.70
C PHE A 560 1.34 17.16 -35.61
N ASP A 561 1.67 17.71 -34.43
CA ASP A 561 1.46 19.14 -34.12
C ASP A 561 2.72 19.91 -33.72
N VAL A 562 3.92 19.34 -33.86
CA VAL A 562 5.18 20.01 -33.47
C VAL A 562 5.35 21.37 -34.17
N ASN A 563 4.93 21.46 -35.44
CA ASN A 563 4.97 22.69 -36.21
C ASN A 563 4.00 23.77 -35.68
N TYR A 564 2.79 23.40 -35.25
CA TYR A 564 1.83 24.35 -34.69
C TYR A 564 2.30 24.90 -33.34
N PHE A 565 2.85 24.06 -32.47
CA PHE A 565 3.42 24.52 -31.21
C PHE A 565 4.66 25.42 -31.41
N ASN A 566 5.47 25.16 -32.45
CA ASN A 566 6.59 26.03 -32.80
C ASN A 566 6.13 27.40 -33.32
N GLN A 567 5.09 27.44 -34.17
CA GLN A 567 4.49 28.69 -34.64
C GLN A 567 3.86 29.49 -33.50
N ALA A 568 3.11 28.83 -32.63
CA ALA A 568 2.56 29.42 -31.41
C ALA A 568 3.66 29.99 -30.50
N GLU A 569 4.80 29.32 -30.39
CA GLU A 569 5.96 29.79 -29.63
C GLU A 569 6.60 31.04 -30.25
N LEU A 570 6.67 31.13 -31.58
CA LEU A 570 7.10 32.37 -32.27
C LEU A 570 6.13 33.51 -32.00
N LYS A 571 4.82 33.26 -32.11
CA LYS A 571 3.78 34.26 -31.84
C LYS A 571 3.81 34.73 -30.38
N ARG A 572 4.02 33.81 -29.42
CA ARG A 572 4.20 34.13 -28.00
C ARG A 572 5.34 35.13 -27.78
N LYS A 573 6.50 34.89 -28.40
CA LYS A 573 7.67 35.79 -28.30
C LYS A 573 7.39 37.16 -28.90
N GLU A 574 6.71 37.21 -30.04
CA GLU A 574 6.27 38.47 -30.68
C GLU A 574 5.33 39.28 -29.76
N LEU A 575 4.34 38.62 -29.14
CA LEU A 575 3.39 39.28 -28.24
C LEU A 575 4.03 39.75 -26.93
N ILE A 576 5.00 39.00 -26.38
CA ILE A 576 5.78 39.44 -25.22
C ILE A 576 6.66 40.64 -25.58
N GLY A 577 7.39 40.57 -26.70
CA GLY A 577 8.25 41.66 -27.16
C GLY A 577 7.49 42.94 -27.54
N SER A 578 6.19 42.83 -27.81
CA SER A 578 5.29 43.96 -28.07
C SER A 578 4.43 44.36 -26.87
N GLU A 579 4.73 43.84 -25.67
CA GLU A 579 4.03 44.16 -24.40
C GLU A 579 2.52 43.88 -24.43
N LYS A 580 2.06 43.01 -25.34
CA LYS A 580 0.64 42.60 -25.46
C LYS A 580 0.32 41.36 -24.63
N LEU A 581 1.34 40.70 -24.08
CA LEU A 581 1.22 39.46 -23.33
C LEU A 581 2.19 39.48 -22.15
N GLY A 582 1.67 39.40 -20.92
CA GLY A 582 2.49 39.44 -19.71
C GLY A 582 1.69 39.77 -18.45
N PRO A 583 2.12 39.28 -17.26
CA PRO A 583 1.45 39.61 -16.01
C PRO A 583 1.48 41.11 -15.70
N GLU A 584 2.54 41.81 -16.10
CA GLU A 584 2.73 43.26 -15.91
C GLU A 584 1.74 44.11 -16.73
N PHE A 585 1.28 43.59 -17.87
CA PHE A 585 0.40 44.30 -18.81
C PHE A 585 -1.08 43.93 -18.66
N SER A 586 -1.40 43.07 -17.68
CA SER A 586 -2.73 42.48 -17.49
C SER A 586 -3.59 43.17 -16.41
N GLY A 587 -3.19 44.35 -15.93
CA GLY A 587 -3.93 45.14 -14.93
C GLY A 587 -3.82 44.63 -13.49
N LYS A 588 -4.10 45.50 -12.50
CA LYS A 588 -4.11 45.12 -11.08
C LYS A 588 -5.38 44.32 -10.74
N PRO A 589 -5.30 43.29 -9.87
CA PRO A 589 -6.48 42.56 -9.41
C PRO A 589 -7.45 43.47 -8.67
N HIS A 590 -8.74 43.16 -8.73
CA HIS A 590 -9.76 43.88 -7.96
C HIS A 590 -9.50 43.66 -6.45
N PRO A 591 -9.63 44.67 -5.57
CA PRO A 591 -9.34 44.50 -4.13
C PRO A 591 -10.16 43.42 -3.44
N LYS A 592 -11.36 43.12 -3.97
CA LYS A 592 -12.26 42.07 -3.46
C LYS A 592 -12.19 40.76 -4.27
N ALA A 593 -11.23 40.62 -5.18
CA ALA A 593 -10.98 39.36 -5.86
C ALA A 593 -10.31 38.37 -4.89
N ILE A 594 -10.90 37.19 -4.74
CA ILE A 594 -10.37 36.10 -3.92
C ILE A 594 -9.90 34.96 -4.81
N TYR A 595 -8.59 34.69 -4.79
CA TYR A 595 -7.92 33.67 -5.60
C TYR A 595 -7.55 32.41 -4.79
N THR A 596 -8.06 32.30 -3.57
CA THR A 596 -7.90 31.16 -2.66
C THR A 596 -9.23 30.47 -2.42
N SER A 597 -9.21 29.15 -2.24
CA SER A 597 -10.43 28.34 -2.08
C SER A 597 -11.27 28.80 -0.89
N ARG A 598 -12.59 28.87 -1.10
CA ARG A 598 -13.58 29.21 -0.08
C ARG A 598 -14.89 28.46 -0.33
N SER A 599 -15.71 28.36 0.71
CA SER A 599 -17.08 27.85 0.57
C SER A 599 -17.89 28.80 -0.32
N LEU A 600 -18.59 28.23 -1.30
CA LEU A 600 -19.45 28.93 -2.24
C LEU A 600 -20.93 28.83 -1.86
N ASN A 601 -21.29 28.06 -0.83
CA ASN A 601 -22.67 27.83 -0.40
C ASN A 601 -23.45 29.13 -0.12
N SER A 602 -22.80 30.11 0.51
CA SER A 602 -23.43 31.41 0.80
C SER A 602 -23.77 32.19 -0.47
N TYR A 603 -23.06 31.95 -1.58
CA TYR A 603 -23.37 32.53 -2.88
C TYR A 603 -24.47 31.73 -3.58
N ILE A 604 -24.42 30.40 -3.52
CA ILE A 604 -25.41 29.52 -4.16
C ILE A 604 -26.80 29.71 -3.53
N SER A 605 -26.88 29.72 -2.19
CA SER A 605 -28.13 30.03 -1.47
C SER A 605 -28.70 31.41 -1.82
N LYS A 606 -27.82 32.39 -2.06
CA LYS A 606 -28.21 33.71 -2.57
C LYS A 606 -28.68 33.65 -4.03
N CYS A 607 -28.07 32.85 -4.90
CA CYS A 607 -28.53 32.64 -6.28
C CYS A 607 -29.97 32.12 -6.29
N SER A 608 -30.27 31.14 -5.44
CA SER A 608 -31.60 30.53 -5.35
C SER A 608 -32.68 31.45 -4.77
N SER A 609 -32.31 32.54 -4.10
CA SER A 609 -33.23 33.48 -3.45
C SER A 609 -33.40 34.81 -4.18
N ILE A 610 -32.65 35.04 -5.25
CA ILE A 610 -32.86 36.19 -6.13
C ILE A 610 -34.06 35.90 -7.05
N ASN A 611 -35.24 36.40 -6.66
CA ASN A 611 -36.35 36.56 -7.60
C ASN A 611 -35.92 37.58 -8.66
N PHE A 612 -35.82 37.17 -9.91
CA PHE A 612 -35.60 38.06 -11.05
C PHE A 612 -36.82 38.95 -11.27
N SER A 613 -36.99 39.97 -10.43
CA SER A 613 -37.89 41.08 -10.73
C SER A 613 -37.17 42.04 -11.68
N SER A 614 -37.70 42.15 -12.90
CA SER A 614 -37.44 43.16 -13.94
C SER A 614 -36.25 42.95 -14.91
N ASN A 615 -36.59 42.52 -16.13
CA ASN A 615 -36.12 42.97 -17.45
C ASN A 615 -34.63 43.15 -17.82
N THR A 616 -33.63 42.73 -17.03
CA THR A 616 -32.21 42.87 -17.45
C THR A 616 -31.37 41.59 -17.44
N TYR A 617 -31.93 40.42 -17.13
CA TYR A 617 -31.17 39.17 -17.13
C TYR A 617 -32.07 38.02 -17.61
N ILE A 618 -31.77 37.45 -18.78
CA ILE A 618 -32.41 36.24 -19.31
C ILE A 618 -31.41 35.11 -19.11
N SER A 619 -31.52 34.35 -18.02
CA SER A 619 -30.77 33.12 -17.84
C SER A 619 -31.36 32.01 -18.74
N LYS A 620 -30.51 31.23 -19.41
CA LYS A 620 -30.91 29.93 -19.94
C LYS A 620 -31.00 28.98 -18.74
N GLU A 621 -32.17 28.39 -18.48
CA GLU A 621 -32.28 27.30 -17.50
C GLU A 621 -31.36 26.16 -17.96
N LEU A 622 -30.27 25.97 -17.23
CA LEU A 622 -29.43 24.77 -17.28
C LEU A 622 -29.75 24.00 -16.00
N ASP A 623 -30.29 22.79 -16.14
CA ASP A 623 -30.39 21.86 -15.03
C ASP A 623 -28.97 21.61 -14.52
N PHE A 624 -28.72 22.03 -13.28
CA PHE A 624 -27.52 21.67 -12.56
C PHE A 624 -27.65 20.21 -12.12
N ASP A 625 -26.61 19.40 -12.35
CA ASP A 625 -26.42 18.13 -11.63
C ASP A 625 -25.99 18.41 -10.18
N ILE A 626 -26.82 19.15 -9.44
CA ILE A 626 -26.87 19.14 -7.99
C ILE A 626 -28.19 18.44 -7.69
N ASP A 627 -28.15 17.17 -7.27
CA ASP A 627 -29.33 16.50 -6.71
C ASP A 627 -29.75 17.28 -5.45
N ILE A 628 -30.59 18.29 -5.63
CA ILE A 628 -31.37 18.90 -4.57
C ILE A 628 -32.68 18.13 -4.56
N GLU A 629 -32.76 17.09 -3.73
CA GLU A 629 -34.05 16.56 -3.30
C GLU A 629 -34.74 17.63 -2.44
N SER A 630 -35.31 18.65 -3.09
CA SER A 630 -36.34 19.50 -2.49
C SER A 630 -37.69 18.92 -2.88
N GLY A 631 -38.28 18.19 -1.95
CA GLY A 631 -39.66 17.72 -2.07
C GLY A 631 -40.63 18.90 -2.20
N THR A 632 -41.02 19.22 -3.42
CA THR A 632 -42.24 19.97 -3.73
C THR A 632 -42.77 19.54 -5.09
N ASN A 633 -43.91 18.84 -5.07
CA ASN A 633 -44.71 18.47 -6.24
C ASN A 633 -45.03 19.70 -7.11
N VAL A 634 -44.49 19.77 -8.32
CA VAL A 634 -45.08 20.58 -9.40
C VAL A 634 -44.99 19.79 -10.72
N LEU A 635 -46.13 19.76 -11.41
CA LEU A 635 -46.49 18.95 -12.58
C LEU A 635 -45.43 18.89 -13.71
N GLU A 636 -45.14 17.65 -14.14
CA GLU A 636 -44.53 17.33 -15.42
C GLU A 636 -45.30 17.95 -16.59
N THR A 637 -44.60 18.62 -17.51
CA THR A 637 -45.10 18.81 -18.89
C THR A 637 -44.03 18.39 -19.88
N LYS A 638 -44.15 17.15 -20.39
CA LYS A 638 -43.37 16.63 -21.52
C LYS A 638 -43.70 17.43 -22.79
N ARG A 639 -42.68 17.87 -23.55
CA ARG A 639 -42.80 18.13 -24.99
C ARG A 639 -41.61 17.55 -25.75
N ASN A 640 -41.95 16.71 -26.72
CA ASN A 640 -41.08 16.12 -27.75
C ASN A 640 -40.41 17.22 -28.57
N ILE A 641 -39.12 17.04 -28.90
CA ILE A 641 -38.50 17.64 -30.10
C ILE A 641 -37.63 16.57 -30.78
N GLU A 642 -37.84 16.50 -32.08
CA GLU A 642 -37.40 15.52 -33.08
C GLU A 642 -35.90 15.52 -33.39
N GLU A 643 -35.48 14.40 -33.98
CA GLU A 643 -34.18 14.08 -34.55
C GLU A 643 -33.63 15.18 -35.49
N LEU A 644 -32.34 15.51 -35.34
CA LEU A 644 -31.54 16.12 -36.39
C LEU A 644 -30.21 15.37 -36.53
N ASN A 645 -30.17 14.56 -37.58
CA ASN A 645 -28.98 13.93 -38.17
C ASN A 645 -27.91 14.98 -38.50
N ILE A 646 -26.66 14.75 -38.07
CA ILE A 646 -25.48 15.39 -38.66
C ILE A 646 -24.45 14.31 -38.99
N ASN A 647 -24.19 14.19 -40.30
CA ASN A 647 -23.27 13.27 -40.95
C ASN A 647 -21.82 13.40 -40.45
N PHE A 648 -21.19 12.27 -40.17
CA PHE A 648 -19.74 12.15 -40.11
C PHE A 648 -19.16 12.09 -41.53
N CYS A 649 -18.27 13.02 -41.87
CA CYS A 649 -17.40 12.90 -43.04
C CYS A 649 -16.26 11.92 -42.74
N GLU A 650 -16.43 10.66 -43.14
CA GLU A 650 -15.34 9.70 -43.30
C GLU A 650 -14.60 9.97 -44.63
N ASN A 651 -13.30 10.29 -44.56
CA ASN A 651 -12.44 10.21 -45.74
C ASN A 651 -11.56 8.96 -45.67
N LYS A 652 -11.80 8.11 -46.67
CA LYS A 652 -11.21 6.81 -46.95
C LYS A 652 -9.69 6.89 -47.16
N VAL A 653 -8.95 6.04 -46.44
CA VAL A 653 -7.66 5.54 -46.90
C VAL A 653 -7.85 4.09 -47.38
N LYS A 654 -7.64 3.89 -48.68
CA LYS A 654 -7.70 2.60 -49.37
C LYS A 654 -6.59 1.67 -48.86
N ILE A 655 -6.97 0.48 -48.39
CA ILE A 655 -6.06 -0.68 -48.37
C ILE A 655 -6.76 -1.91 -48.96
N GLY A 656 -6.20 -2.37 -50.08
CA GLY A 656 -6.06 -3.76 -50.51
C GLY A 656 -7.20 -4.76 -50.33
N LYS A 657 -7.88 -5.06 -51.45
CA LYS A 657 -8.68 -6.27 -51.68
C LYS A 657 -7.93 -7.55 -51.28
N ARG A 658 -8.60 -8.46 -50.57
CA ARG A 658 -8.50 -9.91 -50.80
C ARG A 658 -9.85 -10.58 -50.57
N ILE A 659 -10.33 -11.17 -51.67
CA ILE A 659 -11.51 -12.03 -51.77
C ILE A 659 -11.19 -13.39 -51.15
N LYS A 660 -12.08 -13.93 -50.33
CA LYS A 660 -12.30 -15.38 -50.24
C LYS A 660 -13.79 -15.63 -49.97
N ILE A 661 -14.43 -16.19 -50.99
CA ILE A 661 -15.77 -16.77 -50.97
C ILE A 661 -15.63 -18.22 -50.49
N SER A 662 -16.48 -18.66 -49.56
CA SER A 662 -17.29 -19.89 -49.70
C SER A 662 -18.11 -20.18 -48.43
N SER A 663 -19.44 -20.17 -48.59
CA SER A 663 -20.43 -21.17 -48.11
C SER A 663 -19.94 -22.18 -47.06
N LYS A 664 -20.63 -22.40 -45.94
CA LYS A 664 -22.06 -22.70 -45.76
C LYS A 664 -22.49 -22.36 -44.34
#